data_AF-A0A495EB43-F1
#
_entry.id   AF-A0A495EB43-F1
#
_cell.length_a   1.000
_cell.length_b   1.000
_cell.length_c   1.000
_cell.angle_alpha   90.00
_cell.angle_beta   90.00
_cell.angle_gamma   90.00
#
_symmetry.space_group_name_H-M   'P 1'
#
loop_
_entity.id
_entity.type
_entity.pdbx_description
1 polymer ?
#
loop_
_entity_poly.entity_id
_entity_poly.type
_entity_poly.pdbx_seq_one_letter_code
_entity_poly.pdbx_strand_id
1 'polypeptide(L)'
;MKERFFFLFIISMLACNAQNSKPNIVVIFADDLGYSDIGCYGGEIETPNLDKLANEGIRFTHIINGSKCAPSRASLLTGLYPIETGCVGPPDQMVNGVTIAELLKKEGYKTLMTGKWHGKENPVKRGFDRFFGSTHGSFNYFEPKKNQKYWEDESNLTPFIPNNKEEFYTTDEFTNRAINFLEDYKGSKEPFFLYVAYNAPHYPLQAWPQDIAKYRGKYLRGWDKLREQRFGRQQKMGLIPKNWKLSKRDVNVSSWKNYKNKDIADLTMATYAAMVDRMDQNIGKLITKLEETGRRENTLIIFLSDNGGNAEGNMWDEKNLNNKPGLKNSQAKLGIEWANASNTPFKNYKRSTFNGGQLTPFIVNWPNGNLKKGSISTQKGSIVDLMPTFLELANVKYPEGDTWTVVPEGNLKTEWKIKALSGKSLLPAIKYNKVVERENFKGYFQGSRMLISGNWKIVSNGGDGAILHLYDYPWELYNINEDGTETRNEALIYSKLVDSLDIVYRNWINETDIYTNVKSHEYYQPYYTREQKQAIEILEKDSIYNKLMAKRRAIGLSIVDKLKSANVKMKTTLGMEKLPMSYFGIVEIGRKNRDSVPELISLYKAWDNNIICGEKYCEHLGLVFFDVWKIQEKIRPRTTSLEVN
;
A
#
# COMPACT_ATOMS: atom_id res chain seq x y z
N MET A 1 26.90 -46.14 -37.22
CA MET A 1 25.69 -45.28 -37.27
C MET A 1 24.65 -45.62 -36.19
N LYS A 2 24.44 -46.90 -35.83
CA LYS A 2 23.46 -47.29 -34.79
C LYS A 2 23.82 -46.84 -33.36
N GLU A 3 25.11 -46.77 -33.00
CA GLU A 3 25.53 -46.34 -31.65
C GLU A 3 25.41 -44.82 -31.41
N ARG A 4 25.63 -44.00 -32.46
CA ARG A 4 25.41 -42.54 -32.37
C ARG A 4 23.93 -42.17 -32.23
N PHE A 5 23.03 -42.98 -32.79
CA PHE A 5 21.58 -42.78 -32.64
C PHE A 5 21.10 -43.10 -31.23
N PHE A 6 21.67 -44.11 -30.57
CA PHE A 6 21.31 -44.48 -29.19
C PHE A 6 21.74 -43.41 -28.17
N PHE A 7 22.91 -42.79 -28.38
CA PHE A 7 23.40 -41.71 -27.52
C PHE A 7 22.58 -40.41 -27.65
N LEU A 8 22.11 -40.09 -28.86
CA LEU A 8 21.19 -38.97 -29.11
C LEU A 8 19.78 -39.21 -28.51
N PHE A 9 19.32 -40.46 -28.48
CA PHE A 9 18.02 -40.82 -27.89
C PHE A 9 18.02 -40.73 -26.36
N ILE A 10 19.14 -41.07 -25.70
CA ILE A 10 19.28 -40.95 -24.24
C ILE A 10 19.41 -39.49 -23.80
N ILE A 11 20.11 -38.65 -24.56
CA ILE A 11 20.16 -37.19 -24.30
C ILE A 11 18.78 -36.54 -24.50
N SER A 12 18.00 -37.02 -25.47
CA SER A 12 16.60 -36.58 -25.67
C SER A 12 15.66 -37.01 -24.53
N MET A 13 15.83 -38.19 -23.93
CA MET A 13 15.03 -38.60 -22.77
C MET A 13 15.42 -37.89 -21.46
N LEU A 14 16.70 -37.55 -21.28
CA LEU A 14 17.14 -36.78 -20.11
C LEU A 14 16.73 -35.30 -20.20
N ALA A 15 16.62 -34.73 -21.41
CA ALA A 15 16.09 -33.38 -21.60
C ALA A 15 14.56 -33.30 -21.43
N CYS A 16 13.82 -34.39 -21.64
CA CYS A 16 12.36 -34.40 -21.57
C CYS A 16 11.79 -34.48 -20.14
N ASN A 17 12.61 -34.82 -19.14
CA ASN A 17 12.17 -34.92 -17.73
C ASN A 17 12.28 -33.60 -16.94
N ALA A 18 12.88 -32.55 -17.50
CA ALA A 18 13.00 -31.25 -16.82
C ALA A 18 11.74 -30.38 -16.97
N GLN A 19 10.75 -30.80 -17.78
CA GLN A 19 9.63 -29.95 -18.20
C GLN A 19 8.32 -30.17 -17.40
N ASN A 20 8.33 -31.01 -16.35
CA ASN A 20 7.08 -31.49 -15.70
C ASN A 20 6.88 -31.16 -14.21
N SER A 21 7.80 -30.46 -13.53
CA SER A 21 7.58 -30.05 -12.13
C SER A 21 7.17 -28.59 -12.01
N LYS A 22 5.98 -28.34 -11.42
CA LYS A 22 5.53 -26.98 -11.05
C LYS A 22 6.65 -26.27 -10.25
N PRO A 23 6.95 -24.99 -10.52
CA PRO A 23 8.06 -24.29 -9.86
C PRO A 23 7.72 -23.99 -8.39
N ASN A 24 8.77 -23.89 -7.57
CA ASN A 24 8.63 -23.31 -6.24
C ASN A 24 8.49 -21.80 -6.34
N ILE A 25 7.86 -21.21 -5.33
CA ILE A 25 7.66 -19.78 -5.22
C ILE A 25 8.20 -19.34 -3.86
N VAL A 26 9.11 -18.37 -3.86
CA VAL A 26 9.64 -17.73 -2.65
C VAL A 26 9.32 -16.24 -2.73
N VAL A 27 8.60 -15.74 -1.75
CA VAL A 27 8.33 -14.32 -1.58
C VAL A 27 9.09 -13.83 -0.36
N ILE A 28 10.03 -12.93 -0.57
CA ILE A 28 10.81 -12.26 0.47
C ILE A 28 10.25 -10.85 0.61
N PHE A 29 9.71 -10.53 1.78
CA PHE A 29 8.94 -9.30 1.99
C PHE A 29 9.51 -8.50 3.15
N ALA A 30 10.10 -7.35 2.82
CA ALA A 30 10.61 -6.38 3.78
C ALA A 30 9.48 -5.49 4.34
N ASP A 31 9.71 -4.90 5.50
CA ASP A 31 8.75 -4.07 6.25
C ASP A 31 9.34 -2.68 6.44
N ASP A 32 8.77 -1.67 5.77
CA ASP A 32 9.24 -0.27 5.75
C ASP A 32 10.61 -0.02 5.08
N LEU A 33 11.04 -0.89 4.17
CA LEU A 33 12.21 -0.61 3.33
C LEU A 33 11.86 0.42 2.25
N GLY A 34 12.60 1.53 2.17
CA GLY A 34 12.40 2.59 1.19
C GLY A 34 12.92 2.24 -0.20
N TYR A 35 12.43 2.98 -1.20
CA TYR A 35 12.73 2.75 -2.62
C TYR A 35 14.24 2.73 -2.94
N SER A 36 15.02 3.59 -2.28
CA SER A 36 16.42 3.84 -2.62
C SER A 36 17.43 3.32 -1.60
N ASP A 37 17.01 2.42 -0.71
CA ASP A 37 17.87 1.95 0.36
C ASP A 37 18.89 0.90 -0.11
N ILE A 38 18.47 -0.01 -1.01
CA ILE A 38 19.31 -1.12 -1.48
C ILE A 38 20.17 -0.73 -2.69
N GLY A 39 21.33 -1.37 -2.83
CA GLY A 39 22.35 -1.03 -3.84
C GLY A 39 21.81 -1.01 -5.27
N CYS A 40 21.08 -2.06 -5.67
CA CYS A 40 20.51 -2.21 -7.00
C CYS A 40 19.35 -1.24 -7.32
N TYR A 41 18.91 -0.43 -6.35
CA TYR A 41 17.97 0.70 -6.48
C TYR A 41 18.62 2.08 -6.22
N GLY A 42 19.95 2.15 -6.20
CA GLY A 42 20.73 3.40 -6.08
C GLY A 42 21.21 3.72 -4.67
N GLY A 43 20.92 2.87 -3.69
CA GLY A 43 21.35 3.01 -2.30
C GLY A 43 22.84 2.79 -2.08
N GLU A 44 23.29 3.08 -0.87
CA GLU A 44 24.65 2.89 -0.38
C GLU A 44 24.78 1.80 0.68
N ILE A 45 23.67 1.25 1.15
CA ILE A 45 23.67 0.12 2.09
C ILE A 45 24.20 -1.12 1.37
N GLU A 46 25.04 -1.90 2.06
CA GLU A 46 25.64 -3.09 1.47
C GLU A 46 24.58 -4.21 1.40
N THR A 47 24.04 -4.45 0.21
CA THR A 47 23.05 -5.49 -0.06
C THR A 47 23.48 -6.43 -1.20
N PRO A 48 24.65 -7.08 -1.09
CA PRO A 48 25.22 -7.86 -2.19
C PRO A 48 24.35 -9.02 -2.67
N ASN A 49 23.53 -9.63 -1.80
CA ASN A 49 22.68 -10.76 -2.19
C ASN A 49 21.47 -10.30 -3.01
N LEU A 50 20.82 -9.21 -2.61
CA LEU A 50 19.77 -8.55 -3.38
C LEU A 50 20.32 -8.00 -4.71
N ASP A 51 21.53 -7.44 -4.69
CA ASP A 51 22.19 -6.96 -5.91
C ASP A 51 22.48 -8.11 -6.88
N LYS A 52 22.92 -9.27 -6.37
CA LYS A 52 23.07 -10.50 -7.17
C LYS A 52 21.72 -10.96 -7.75
N LEU A 53 20.67 -11.03 -6.93
CA LEU A 53 19.32 -11.41 -7.39
C LEU A 53 18.83 -10.49 -8.52
N ALA A 54 19.07 -9.18 -8.40
CA ALA A 54 18.72 -8.19 -9.41
C ALA A 54 19.54 -8.33 -10.69
N ASN A 55 20.85 -8.57 -10.59
CA ASN A 55 21.73 -8.78 -11.74
C ASN A 55 21.42 -10.08 -12.50
N GLU A 56 20.99 -11.12 -11.80
CA GLU A 56 20.57 -12.39 -12.38
C GLU A 56 19.07 -12.40 -12.76
N GLY A 57 18.34 -11.35 -12.42
CA GLY A 57 16.88 -11.26 -12.51
C GLY A 57 16.40 -10.02 -13.28
N ILE A 58 15.23 -9.51 -12.88
CA ILE A 58 14.60 -8.31 -13.43
C ILE A 58 14.26 -7.39 -12.26
N ARG A 59 14.61 -6.11 -12.37
CA ARG A 59 14.12 -5.06 -11.46
C ARG A 59 12.91 -4.38 -12.06
N PHE A 60 11.85 -4.20 -11.31
CA PHE A 60 10.70 -3.39 -11.73
C PHE A 60 10.75 -2.04 -11.04
N THR A 61 10.47 -0.99 -11.82
CA THR A 61 10.52 0.39 -11.31
C THR A 61 9.18 0.86 -10.75
N HIS A 62 8.07 0.22 -11.16
CA HIS A 62 6.70 0.69 -10.92
C HIS A 62 5.72 -0.44 -10.54
N ILE A 63 5.95 -1.07 -9.38
CA ILE A 63 4.96 -1.97 -8.76
C ILE A 63 4.35 -1.27 -7.55
N ILE A 64 3.02 -1.08 -7.57
CA ILE A 64 2.24 -0.32 -6.60
C ILE A 64 1.80 -1.22 -5.43
N ASN A 65 2.17 -0.85 -4.21
CA ASN A 65 1.70 -1.48 -2.98
C ASN A 65 0.50 -0.71 -2.34
N GLY A 66 0.02 -1.20 -1.20
CA GLY A 66 -1.12 -0.63 -0.45
C GLY A 66 -0.78 0.52 0.50
N SER A 67 0.43 1.09 0.44
CA SER A 67 0.90 2.22 1.25
C SER A 67 1.03 1.98 2.77
N LYS A 68 0.56 0.83 3.26
CA LYS A 68 0.73 0.38 4.65
C LYS A 68 0.81 -1.14 4.71
N CYS A 69 1.58 -1.63 5.68
CA CYS A 69 1.88 -3.03 5.96
C CYS A 69 0.69 -4.00 5.91
N ALA A 70 -0.34 -3.87 6.77
CA ALA A 70 -1.48 -4.81 6.77
C ALA A 70 -2.29 -4.80 5.45
N PRO A 71 -2.68 -3.63 4.90
CA PRO A 71 -3.24 -3.51 3.56
C PRO A 71 -2.44 -4.21 2.46
N SER A 72 -1.12 -3.98 2.39
CA SER A 72 -0.27 -4.59 1.38
C SER A 72 -0.16 -6.11 1.53
N ARG A 73 -0.07 -6.62 2.77
CA ARG A 73 -0.04 -8.07 3.06
C ARG A 73 -1.32 -8.74 2.61
N ALA A 74 -2.47 -8.15 2.94
CA ALA A 74 -3.77 -8.65 2.50
C ALA A 74 -3.87 -8.66 0.97
N SER A 75 -3.45 -7.59 0.31
CA SER A 75 -3.48 -7.49 -1.16
C SER A 75 -2.55 -8.49 -1.86
N LEU A 76 -1.34 -8.70 -1.33
CA LEU A 76 -0.40 -9.69 -1.86
C LEU A 76 -1.00 -11.09 -1.81
N LEU A 77 -1.58 -11.46 -0.67
CA LEU A 77 -2.06 -12.82 -0.43
C LEU A 77 -3.36 -13.11 -1.16
N THR A 78 -4.21 -12.11 -1.44
CA THR A 78 -5.56 -12.32 -2.00
C THR A 78 -5.71 -11.89 -3.45
N GLY A 79 -4.82 -11.03 -3.98
CA GLY A 79 -4.98 -10.44 -5.31
C GLY A 79 -6.06 -9.37 -5.40
N LEU A 80 -6.52 -8.86 -4.25
CA LEU A 80 -7.56 -7.85 -4.13
C LEU A 80 -6.97 -6.55 -3.56
N TYR A 81 -7.50 -5.39 -3.95
CA TYR A 81 -7.09 -4.12 -3.34
C TYR A 81 -7.47 -4.07 -1.86
N PRO A 82 -6.81 -3.23 -1.03
CA PRO A 82 -7.06 -3.20 0.42
C PRO A 82 -8.54 -3.08 0.80
N ILE A 83 -9.26 -2.21 0.08
CA ILE A 83 -10.70 -2.02 0.22
C ILE A 83 -11.50 -3.30 -0.01
N GLU A 84 -11.12 -4.08 -1.01
CA GLU A 84 -11.84 -5.30 -1.40
C GLU A 84 -11.60 -6.45 -0.42
N THR A 85 -10.45 -6.44 0.28
CA THR A 85 -10.13 -7.37 1.38
C THR A 85 -10.80 -6.99 2.71
N GLY A 86 -11.20 -5.72 2.85
CA GLY A 86 -11.64 -5.09 4.10
C GLY A 86 -10.52 -4.62 5.02
N CYS A 87 -9.24 -4.86 4.68
CA CYS A 87 -8.08 -4.36 5.42
C CYS A 87 -7.75 -2.91 4.99
N VAL A 88 -8.56 -1.94 5.42
CA VAL A 88 -8.44 -0.51 5.03
C VAL A 88 -7.82 0.39 6.10
N GLY A 89 -7.52 -0.15 7.28
CA GLY A 89 -7.07 0.61 8.45
C GLY A 89 -6.13 -0.20 9.35
N PRO A 90 -6.29 -0.15 10.69
CA PRO A 90 -5.45 -0.95 11.58
C PRO A 90 -5.62 -2.45 11.29
N PRO A 91 -4.69 -3.29 11.77
CA PRO A 91 -4.72 -4.73 11.54
C PRO A 91 -6.03 -5.32 12.03
N ASP A 92 -6.76 -5.92 11.10
CA ASP A 92 -7.97 -6.68 11.36
C ASP A 92 -7.91 -7.97 10.53
N GLN A 93 -8.89 -8.84 10.76
CA GLN A 93 -9.12 -9.98 9.91
C GLN A 93 -9.37 -9.55 8.46
N MET A 94 -8.81 -10.30 7.50
CA MET A 94 -9.28 -10.24 6.11
C MET A 94 -10.69 -10.79 6.04
N VAL A 95 -11.68 -9.93 5.79
CA VAL A 95 -13.11 -10.28 5.80
C VAL A 95 -13.64 -10.72 4.42
N ASN A 96 -12.73 -10.75 3.43
CA ASN A 96 -12.96 -11.21 2.08
C ASN A 96 -11.64 -11.64 1.42
N GLY A 97 -11.73 -12.54 0.43
CA GLY A 97 -10.61 -13.05 -0.36
C GLY A 97 -10.04 -14.37 0.16
N VAL A 98 -9.84 -15.32 -0.76
CA VAL A 98 -9.07 -16.53 -0.53
C VAL A 98 -7.58 -16.21 -0.67
N THR A 99 -6.74 -16.75 0.21
CA THR A 99 -5.29 -16.52 0.10
C THR A 99 -4.65 -17.45 -0.94
N ILE A 100 -3.51 -17.02 -1.47
CA ILE A 100 -2.68 -17.83 -2.36
C ILE A 100 -2.24 -19.14 -1.70
N ALA A 101 -1.95 -19.14 -0.40
CA ALA A 101 -1.57 -20.35 0.33
C ALA A 101 -2.72 -21.36 0.33
N GLU A 102 -3.95 -20.92 0.63
CA GLU A 102 -5.14 -21.77 0.57
C GLU A 102 -5.37 -22.40 -0.82
N LEU A 103 -5.13 -21.65 -1.90
CA LEU A 103 -5.28 -22.17 -3.27
C LEU A 103 -4.14 -23.12 -3.65
N LEU A 104 -2.88 -22.75 -3.38
CA LEU A 104 -1.73 -23.58 -3.72
C LEU A 104 -1.70 -24.88 -2.93
N LYS A 105 -2.12 -24.87 -1.66
CA LYS A 105 -2.22 -26.06 -0.81
C LYS A 105 -3.17 -27.12 -1.40
N LYS A 106 -4.32 -26.70 -1.96
CA LYS A 106 -5.24 -27.62 -2.66
C LYS A 106 -4.60 -28.29 -3.89
N GLU A 107 -3.55 -27.68 -4.43
CA GLU A 107 -2.87 -28.06 -5.66
C GLU A 107 -1.53 -28.77 -5.40
N GLY A 108 -1.33 -29.23 -4.16
CA GLY A 108 -0.19 -30.04 -3.74
C GLY A 108 1.06 -29.26 -3.37
N TYR A 109 1.00 -27.93 -3.24
CA TYR A 109 2.13 -27.16 -2.70
C TYR A 109 2.24 -27.33 -1.19
N LYS A 110 3.49 -27.44 -0.69
CA LYS A 110 3.78 -27.12 0.70
C LYS A 110 3.76 -25.61 0.89
N THR A 111 3.06 -25.15 1.90
CA THR A 111 2.85 -23.72 2.14
C THR A 111 3.50 -23.32 3.46
N LEU A 112 4.53 -22.49 3.37
CA LEU A 112 5.45 -22.22 4.47
C LEU A 112 5.50 -20.72 4.70
N MET A 113 5.36 -20.27 5.94
CA MET A 113 5.50 -18.86 6.29
C MET A 113 6.41 -18.65 7.49
N THR A 114 7.26 -17.63 7.41
CA THR A 114 7.95 -17.09 8.58
C THR A 114 7.78 -15.59 8.70
N GLY A 115 7.71 -15.10 9.93
CA GLY A 115 7.78 -13.68 10.24
C GLY A 115 6.44 -12.99 10.55
N LYS A 116 6.27 -11.76 10.09
CA LYS A 116 5.16 -10.86 10.41
C LYS A 116 3.92 -11.17 9.56
N TRP A 117 2.84 -11.60 10.22
CA TRP A 117 1.52 -11.74 9.59
C TRP A 117 0.76 -10.41 9.53
N HIS A 118 0.70 -9.69 10.65
CA HIS A 118 -0.01 -8.41 10.80
C HIS A 118 -1.53 -8.48 10.57
N GLY A 119 -2.19 -9.47 11.15
CA GLY A 119 -3.64 -9.71 11.11
C GLY A 119 -4.13 -10.35 12.41
N LYS A 120 -5.41 -10.72 12.49
CA LYS A 120 -5.97 -11.36 13.71
C LYS A 120 -5.90 -12.88 13.67
N GLU A 121 -5.94 -13.44 12.46
CA GLU A 121 -5.94 -14.87 12.19
C GLU A 121 -4.56 -15.48 12.42
N ASN A 122 -4.54 -16.76 12.80
CA ASN A 122 -3.36 -17.59 12.66
C ASN A 122 -3.16 -17.97 11.17
N PRO A 123 -1.98 -17.75 10.57
CA PRO A 123 -1.69 -18.13 9.18
C PRO A 123 -1.98 -19.59 8.82
N VAL A 124 -1.86 -20.54 9.77
CA VAL A 124 -2.20 -21.95 9.51
C VAL A 124 -3.69 -22.13 9.16
N LYS A 125 -4.56 -21.32 9.75
CA LYS A 125 -6.00 -21.28 9.42
C LYS A 125 -6.26 -20.61 8.07
N ARG A 126 -5.26 -19.96 7.50
CA ARG A 126 -5.27 -19.28 6.20
C ARG A 126 -4.34 -19.96 5.20
N GLY A 127 -4.29 -21.29 5.26
CA GLY A 127 -3.74 -22.13 4.19
C GLY A 127 -2.27 -22.45 4.32
N PHE A 128 -1.53 -21.93 5.29
CA PHE A 128 -0.14 -22.33 5.53
C PHE A 128 -0.05 -23.67 6.27
N ASP A 129 0.81 -24.58 5.81
CA ASP A 129 1.11 -25.85 6.49
C ASP A 129 2.02 -25.64 7.69
N ARG A 130 2.99 -24.73 7.56
CA ARG A 130 3.92 -24.36 8.63
C ARG A 130 3.97 -22.85 8.81
N PHE A 131 3.97 -22.39 10.05
CA PHE A 131 4.12 -20.99 10.39
C PHE A 131 5.01 -20.81 11.63
N PHE A 132 5.99 -19.93 11.54
CA PHE A 132 6.63 -19.37 12.73
C PHE A 132 6.68 -17.85 12.65
N GLY A 133 6.18 -17.16 13.66
CA GLY A 133 6.32 -15.70 13.72
C GLY A 133 5.27 -15.02 14.56
N SER A 134 4.97 -13.76 14.22
CA SER A 134 4.08 -12.91 15.02
C SER A 134 2.92 -12.36 14.20
N THR A 135 1.74 -12.37 14.81
CA THR A 135 0.54 -11.69 14.26
C THR A 135 0.49 -10.22 14.62
N HIS A 136 1.41 -9.73 15.45
CA HIS A 136 1.49 -8.33 15.83
C HIS A 136 2.18 -7.45 14.76
N GLY A 137 1.95 -6.14 14.83
CA GLY A 137 2.37 -5.19 13.79
C GLY A 137 3.78 -4.65 13.89
N SER A 138 4.36 -4.66 15.08
CA SER A 138 5.73 -4.21 15.33
C SER A 138 6.25 -4.91 16.58
N PHE A 139 7.43 -5.48 16.53
CA PHE A 139 7.96 -6.20 17.69
C PHE A 139 9.45 -5.97 17.88
N ASN A 140 9.91 -6.21 19.10
CA ASN A 140 11.31 -6.00 19.47
C ASN A 140 12.14 -7.15 18.87
N TYR A 141 13.29 -6.81 18.28
CA TYR A 141 14.12 -7.74 17.54
C TYR A 141 14.93 -8.67 18.45
N PHE A 142 15.33 -8.21 19.65
CA PHE A 142 16.15 -8.97 20.60
C PHE A 142 15.35 -9.59 21.74
N GLU A 143 14.27 -8.92 22.15
CA GLU A 143 13.52 -9.22 23.36
C GLU A 143 12.01 -9.17 23.10
N PRO A 144 11.43 -10.27 22.58
CA PRO A 144 9.98 -10.39 22.38
C PRO A 144 9.21 -9.98 23.65
N LYS A 145 8.24 -9.07 23.50
CA LYS A 145 7.46 -8.52 24.62
C LYS A 145 6.18 -9.31 24.86
N LYS A 146 5.68 -9.30 26.10
CA LYS A 146 4.52 -10.12 26.54
C LYS A 146 3.23 -9.88 25.73
N ASN A 147 3.06 -8.69 25.16
CA ASN A 147 1.89 -8.33 24.36
C ASN A 147 2.05 -8.67 22.86
N GLN A 148 3.21 -9.17 22.44
CA GLN A 148 3.49 -9.53 21.05
C GLN A 148 3.10 -11.00 20.86
N LYS A 149 2.03 -11.24 20.10
CA LYS A 149 1.52 -12.60 19.88
C LYS A 149 2.43 -13.37 18.94
N TYR A 150 3.02 -14.46 19.43
CA TYR A 150 3.87 -15.36 18.66
C TYR A 150 3.23 -16.73 18.52
N TRP A 151 3.55 -17.41 17.42
CA TRP A 151 2.98 -18.70 17.08
C TRP A 151 4.04 -19.62 16.49
N GLU A 152 3.88 -20.91 16.77
CA GLU A 152 4.51 -22.02 16.06
C GLU A 152 3.39 -22.95 15.61
N ASP A 153 3.13 -22.94 14.31
CA ASP A 153 1.98 -23.55 13.68
C ASP A 153 0.68 -23.11 14.41
N GLU A 154 -0.10 -24.04 14.95
CA GLU A 154 -1.31 -23.71 15.72
C GLU A 154 -1.04 -23.30 17.18
N SER A 155 0.19 -23.52 17.68
CA SER A 155 0.54 -23.30 19.08
C SER A 155 0.81 -21.82 19.35
N ASN A 156 0.05 -21.24 20.28
CA ASN A 156 0.31 -19.89 20.77
C ASN A 156 1.50 -19.91 21.74
N LEU A 157 2.58 -19.23 21.37
CA LEU A 157 3.80 -19.16 22.16
C LEU A 157 3.88 -17.88 23.01
N THR A 158 2.79 -17.18 23.29
CA THR A 158 2.83 -15.86 23.94
C THR A 158 2.79 -15.99 25.48
N PRO A 159 3.77 -15.44 26.24
CA PRO A 159 4.93 -14.69 25.77
C PRO A 159 6.02 -15.60 25.19
N PHE A 160 6.59 -15.20 24.05
CA PHE A 160 7.64 -16.01 23.43
C PHE A 160 8.97 -15.77 24.13
N ILE A 161 9.63 -16.87 24.50
CA ILE A 161 10.93 -16.86 25.17
C ILE A 161 11.91 -17.63 24.28
N PRO A 162 12.87 -16.94 23.64
CA PRO A 162 13.91 -17.60 22.85
C PRO A 162 14.74 -18.56 23.70
N ASN A 163 15.14 -19.68 23.11
CA ASN A 163 16.01 -20.67 23.77
C ASN A 163 17.37 -20.06 24.17
N ASN A 164 17.97 -19.27 23.28
CA ASN A 164 19.17 -18.50 23.55
C ASN A 164 18.90 -16.99 23.37
N LYS A 165 18.70 -16.28 24.48
CA LYS A 165 18.40 -14.84 24.48
C LYS A 165 19.56 -13.97 24.01
N GLU A 166 20.80 -14.43 24.16
CA GLU A 166 21.97 -13.64 23.79
C GLU A 166 22.28 -13.68 22.30
N GLU A 167 21.78 -14.69 21.58
CA GLU A 167 21.93 -14.84 20.12
C GLU A 167 20.64 -14.55 19.35
N PHE A 168 19.53 -14.33 20.05
CA PHE A 168 18.23 -14.12 19.40
C PHE A 168 18.15 -12.76 18.72
N TYR A 169 17.82 -12.79 17.43
CA TYR A 169 17.44 -11.63 16.64
C TYR A 169 16.37 -12.05 15.64
N THR A 170 15.22 -11.38 15.59
CA THR A 170 14.05 -11.86 14.80
C THR A 170 14.36 -12.07 13.32
N THR A 171 15.20 -11.24 12.70
CA THR A 171 15.61 -11.40 11.30
C THR A 171 16.39 -12.69 11.07
N ASP A 172 17.30 -13.04 12.00
CA ASP A 172 18.04 -14.29 11.94
C ASP A 172 17.11 -15.49 12.20
N GLU A 173 16.24 -15.38 13.22
CA GLU A 173 15.31 -16.46 13.58
C GLU A 173 14.32 -16.78 12.45
N PHE A 174 13.70 -15.79 11.81
CA PHE A 174 12.76 -16.03 10.72
C PHE A 174 13.44 -16.76 9.55
N THR A 175 14.70 -16.43 9.27
CA THR A 175 15.50 -17.09 8.24
C THR A 175 15.85 -18.51 8.62
N ASN A 176 16.32 -18.71 9.85
CA ASN A 176 16.66 -20.04 10.38
C ASN A 176 15.43 -20.97 10.34
N ARG A 177 14.25 -20.45 10.69
CA ARG A 177 12.99 -21.21 10.61
C ARG A 177 12.57 -21.53 9.18
N ALA A 178 12.74 -20.59 8.26
CA ALA A 178 12.48 -20.83 6.85
C ALA A 178 13.42 -21.91 6.29
N ILE A 179 14.69 -21.87 6.67
CA ILE A 179 15.70 -22.87 6.33
C ILE A 179 15.34 -24.24 6.92
N ASN A 180 14.92 -24.31 8.19
CA ASN A 180 14.51 -25.55 8.83
C ASN A 180 13.29 -26.15 8.14
N PHE A 181 12.29 -25.33 7.80
CA PHE A 181 11.14 -25.80 7.02
C PHE A 181 11.59 -26.38 5.67
N LEU A 182 12.51 -25.74 4.95
CA LEU A 182 13.04 -26.29 3.70
C LEU A 182 13.80 -27.61 3.90
N GLU A 183 14.53 -27.76 5.01
CA GLU A 183 15.25 -29.00 5.35
C GLU A 183 14.26 -30.14 5.66
N ASP A 184 13.18 -29.86 6.40
CA ASP A 184 12.10 -30.83 6.70
C ASP A 184 11.51 -31.44 5.39
N TYR A 185 11.56 -30.71 4.28
CA TYR A 185 11.04 -31.14 2.97
C TYR A 185 12.10 -31.47 1.92
N LYS A 186 13.39 -31.56 2.28
CA LYS A 186 14.50 -31.78 1.33
C LYS A 186 14.33 -33.01 0.43
N GLY A 187 13.65 -34.05 0.92
CA GLY A 187 13.33 -35.26 0.15
C GLY A 187 12.03 -35.22 -0.65
N SER A 188 11.21 -34.17 -0.50
CA SER A 188 9.92 -34.08 -1.21
C SER A 188 10.08 -33.60 -2.64
N LYS A 189 9.29 -34.19 -3.54
CA LYS A 189 9.14 -33.74 -4.93
C LYS A 189 8.08 -32.66 -5.09
N GLU A 190 7.21 -32.47 -4.08
CA GLU A 190 6.16 -31.46 -4.11
C GLU A 190 6.78 -30.05 -4.23
N PRO A 191 6.14 -29.12 -4.96
CA PRO A 191 6.57 -27.73 -4.97
C PRO A 191 6.24 -27.06 -3.63
N PHE A 192 6.87 -25.93 -3.34
CA PHE A 192 6.55 -25.13 -2.16
C PHE A 192 6.30 -23.66 -2.48
N PHE A 193 5.46 -23.04 -1.65
CA PHE A 193 5.28 -21.59 -1.53
C PHE A 193 5.85 -21.17 -0.18
N LEU A 194 6.98 -20.47 -0.19
CA LEU A 194 7.64 -19.96 1.01
C LEU A 194 7.50 -18.43 1.07
N TYR A 195 6.82 -17.95 2.11
CA TYR A 195 6.65 -16.52 2.38
C TYR A 195 7.48 -16.10 3.60
N VAL A 196 8.59 -15.41 3.34
CA VAL A 196 9.48 -14.88 4.38
C VAL A 196 9.18 -13.40 4.55
N ALA A 197 8.33 -13.10 5.54
CA ALA A 197 7.81 -11.76 5.80
C ALA A 197 8.58 -11.12 6.97
N TYR A 198 9.74 -10.54 6.70
CA TYR A 198 10.54 -9.90 7.74
C TYR A 198 9.76 -8.77 8.44
N ASN A 199 10.16 -8.48 9.68
CA ASN A 199 9.86 -7.20 10.32
C ASN A 199 10.95 -6.15 10.04
N ALA A 200 12.12 -6.54 9.51
CA ALA A 200 13.16 -5.60 9.13
C ALA A 200 12.81 -4.81 7.85
N PRO A 201 13.19 -3.52 7.74
CA PRO A 201 13.84 -2.68 8.76
C PRO A 201 12.86 -1.80 9.60
N HIS A 202 11.64 -2.26 9.87
CA HIS A 202 10.63 -1.52 10.65
C HIS A 202 11.13 -1.16 12.05
N TYR A 203 10.59 -0.10 12.64
CA TYR A 203 10.88 0.25 14.04
C TYR A 203 10.43 -0.87 15.01
N PRO A 204 11.03 -0.97 16.21
CA PRO A 204 12.10 -0.14 16.75
C PRO A 204 13.45 -0.35 16.05
N LEU A 205 14.26 0.69 15.92
CA LEU A 205 15.59 0.58 15.32
C LEU A 205 16.57 -0.09 16.29
N GLN A 206 16.87 -1.35 15.98
CA GLN A 206 17.62 -2.29 16.81
C GLN A 206 18.47 -3.16 15.89
N ALA A 207 19.78 -3.16 16.09
CA ALA A 207 20.71 -3.97 15.29
C ALA A 207 21.91 -4.37 16.15
N TRP A 208 22.63 -5.39 15.70
CA TRP A 208 23.84 -5.81 16.38
C TRP A 208 24.90 -4.70 16.36
N PRO A 209 25.63 -4.44 17.47
CA PRO A 209 26.64 -3.39 17.53
C PRO A 209 27.69 -3.48 16.41
N GLN A 210 28.13 -4.69 16.07
CA GLN A 210 29.09 -4.93 15.00
C GLN A 210 28.56 -4.57 13.60
N ASP A 211 27.26 -4.71 13.37
CA ASP A 211 26.66 -4.31 12.09
C ASP A 211 26.54 -2.78 12.02
N ILE A 212 26.13 -2.13 13.13
CA ILE A 212 26.06 -0.66 13.24
C ILE A 212 27.44 -0.03 12.99
N ALA A 213 28.49 -0.65 13.54
CA ALA A 213 29.86 -0.16 13.39
C ALA A 213 30.33 -0.04 11.93
N LYS A 214 29.82 -0.88 11.02
CA LYS A 214 30.10 -0.78 9.57
C LYS A 214 29.59 0.52 8.95
N TYR A 215 28.55 1.11 9.52
CA TYR A 215 27.82 2.24 8.94
C TYR A 215 27.99 3.55 9.71
N ARG A 216 28.40 3.48 10.97
CA ARG A 216 28.60 4.66 11.82
C ARG A 216 29.56 5.66 11.15
N GLY A 217 29.19 6.95 11.16
CA GLY A 217 29.94 8.03 10.54
C GLY A 217 29.69 8.20 9.03
N LYS A 218 29.17 7.18 8.32
CA LYS A 218 28.91 7.28 6.87
C LYS A 218 27.77 8.26 6.54
N TYR A 219 26.92 8.59 7.51
CA TYR A 219 25.70 9.40 7.37
C TYR A 219 25.85 10.84 7.88
N LEU A 220 27.01 11.21 8.44
CA LEU A 220 27.36 12.61 8.78
C LEU A 220 27.36 13.56 7.57
N ARG A 221 27.34 13.01 6.34
CA ARG A 221 27.10 13.78 5.10
C ARG A 221 25.71 14.43 5.04
N GLY A 222 24.74 13.88 5.78
CA GLY A 222 23.37 14.38 5.86
C GLY A 222 22.42 13.92 4.77
N TRP A 223 21.12 13.93 5.09
CA TRP A 223 20.04 13.51 4.17
C TRP A 223 19.98 14.34 2.89
N ASP A 224 20.25 15.65 2.93
CA ASP A 224 20.21 16.50 1.74
C ASP A 224 21.18 16.00 0.66
N LYS A 225 22.43 15.73 1.04
CA LYS A 225 23.45 15.19 0.14
C LYS A 225 23.22 13.73 -0.20
N LEU A 226 22.69 12.95 0.72
CA LEU A 226 22.35 11.55 0.43
C LEU A 226 21.27 11.44 -0.65
N ARG A 227 20.22 12.29 -0.58
CA ARG A 227 19.16 12.35 -1.59
C ARG A 227 19.70 12.71 -2.97
N GLU A 228 20.55 13.73 -3.08
CA GLU A 228 21.22 14.09 -4.33
C GLU A 228 22.05 12.91 -4.90
N GLN A 229 22.79 12.20 -4.04
CA GLN A 229 23.61 11.05 -4.44
C GLN A 229 22.78 9.88 -4.93
N ARG A 230 21.74 9.49 -4.19
CA ARG A 230 20.84 8.39 -4.56
C ARG A 230 20.11 8.70 -5.86
N PHE A 231 19.62 9.94 -6.02
CA PHE A 231 18.98 10.39 -7.26
C PHE A 231 19.92 10.30 -8.47
N GLY A 232 21.15 10.83 -8.34
CA GLY A 232 22.14 10.76 -9.42
C GLY A 232 22.53 9.32 -9.77
N ARG A 233 22.63 8.43 -8.78
CA ARG A 233 22.87 6.99 -9.01
C ARG A 233 21.70 6.34 -9.75
N GLN A 234 20.45 6.58 -9.34
CA GLN A 234 19.26 6.06 -10.01
C GLN A 234 19.19 6.48 -11.49
N GLN A 235 19.51 7.74 -11.79
CA GLN A 235 19.60 8.23 -13.17
C GLN A 235 20.74 7.56 -13.95
N LYS A 236 21.92 7.40 -13.35
CA LYS A 236 23.07 6.74 -13.98
C LYS A 236 22.78 5.26 -14.29
N MET A 237 22.02 4.59 -13.42
CA MET A 237 21.62 3.19 -13.56
C MET A 237 20.50 2.98 -14.59
N GLY A 238 19.80 4.05 -15.00
CA GLY A 238 18.61 3.95 -15.85
C GLY A 238 17.36 3.46 -15.12
N LEU A 239 17.34 3.52 -13.77
CA LEU A 239 16.15 3.22 -12.98
C LEU A 239 15.07 4.29 -13.14
N ILE A 240 15.49 5.53 -13.31
CA ILE A 240 14.60 6.68 -13.54
C ILE A 240 15.11 7.54 -14.71
N PRO A 241 14.22 8.23 -15.44
CA PRO A 241 14.59 9.13 -16.52
C PRO A 241 15.49 10.30 -16.08
N LYS A 242 16.37 10.73 -16.99
CA LYS A 242 17.31 11.86 -16.75
C LYS A 242 16.61 13.23 -16.64
N ASN A 243 15.40 13.36 -17.21
CA ASN A 243 14.62 14.60 -17.22
C ASN A 243 13.74 14.77 -15.97
N TRP A 244 13.58 13.72 -15.15
CA TRP A 244 12.89 13.85 -13.87
C TRP A 244 13.65 14.79 -12.94
N LYS A 245 12.94 15.34 -11.96
CA LYS A 245 13.51 16.24 -10.95
C LYS A 245 13.37 15.61 -9.58
N LEU A 246 14.41 15.71 -8.75
CA LEU A 246 14.32 15.25 -7.37
C LEU A 246 13.19 15.97 -6.63
N SER A 247 12.33 15.23 -5.95
CA SER A 247 11.27 15.80 -5.12
C SER A 247 11.84 16.76 -4.07
N LYS A 248 11.08 17.80 -3.72
CA LYS A 248 11.50 18.71 -2.64
C LYS A 248 11.63 17.93 -1.33
N ARG A 249 12.52 18.40 -0.46
CA ARG A 249 12.56 17.93 0.92
C ARG A 249 11.19 18.20 1.56
N ASP A 250 10.77 17.31 2.45
CA ASP A 250 9.55 17.53 3.22
C ASP A 250 9.61 18.88 3.95
N VAL A 251 8.49 19.60 3.95
CA VAL A 251 8.41 20.96 4.52
C VAL A 251 8.62 20.97 6.04
N ASN A 252 8.34 19.85 6.71
CA ASN A 252 8.55 19.69 8.15
C ASN A 252 9.98 19.28 8.50
N VAL A 253 10.84 19.03 7.50
CA VAL A 253 12.22 18.59 7.70
C VAL A 253 13.18 19.77 7.54
N SER A 254 13.92 20.05 8.62
CA SER A 254 15.03 21.01 8.60
C SER A 254 16.13 20.59 7.62
N SER A 255 16.85 21.56 7.05
CA SER A 255 18.07 21.24 6.29
C SER A 255 19.11 20.57 7.20
N TRP A 256 19.95 19.71 6.63
CA TRP A 256 21.02 19.05 7.38
C TRP A 256 21.95 20.07 8.06
N LYS A 257 22.24 21.18 7.36
CA LYS A 257 23.06 22.29 7.89
C LYS A 257 22.52 22.78 9.23
N ASN A 258 21.21 22.97 9.32
CA ASN A 258 20.54 23.55 10.49
C ASN A 258 20.13 22.51 11.54
N TYR A 259 20.26 21.21 11.25
CA TYR A 259 19.93 20.18 12.21
C TYR A 259 20.97 20.09 13.32
N LYS A 260 20.50 20.10 14.58
CA LYS A 260 21.36 20.17 15.77
C LYS A 260 22.00 18.83 16.10
N ASN A 261 21.21 17.75 16.17
CA ASN A 261 21.68 16.47 16.70
C ASN A 261 22.25 15.55 15.60
N LYS A 262 23.29 16.00 14.88
CA LYS A 262 23.85 15.24 13.76
C LYS A 262 24.36 13.85 14.16
N ASP A 263 24.84 13.72 15.40
CA ASP A 263 25.32 12.45 15.95
C ASP A 263 24.19 11.41 16.08
N ILE A 264 23.02 11.78 16.65
CA ILE A 264 21.88 10.86 16.72
C ILE A 264 21.37 10.52 15.33
N ALA A 265 21.32 11.50 14.41
CA ALA A 265 20.85 11.25 13.05
C ALA A 265 21.75 10.24 12.33
N ASP A 266 23.06 10.36 12.45
CA ASP A 266 23.99 9.37 11.90
C ASP A 266 23.80 7.98 12.56
N LEU A 267 23.55 7.92 13.88
CA LEU A 267 23.36 6.65 14.59
C LEU A 267 22.05 5.96 14.17
N THR A 268 20.98 6.74 14.02
CA THR A 268 19.68 6.29 13.53
C THR A 268 19.82 5.63 12.16
N MET A 269 20.45 6.32 11.20
CA MET A 269 20.60 5.77 9.85
C MET A 269 21.62 4.63 9.79
N ALA A 270 22.69 4.66 10.58
CA ALA A 270 23.62 3.55 10.71
C ALA A 270 22.95 2.29 11.27
N THR A 271 22.05 2.46 12.25
CA THR A 271 21.24 1.35 12.78
C THR A 271 20.28 0.82 11.74
N TYR A 272 19.57 1.69 11.03
CA TYR A 272 18.67 1.28 9.95
C TYR A 272 19.41 0.52 8.85
N ALA A 273 20.56 1.02 8.41
CA ALA A 273 21.42 0.38 7.42
C ALA A 273 21.91 -0.99 7.88
N ALA A 274 22.29 -1.12 9.15
CA ALA A 274 22.68 -2.39 9.76
C ALA A 274 21.54 -3.43 9.76
N MET A 275 20.29 -3.00 9.96
CA MET A 275 19.12 -3.89 9.88
C MET A 275 18.88 -4.40 8.45
N VAL A 276 19.03 -3.51 7.45
CA VAL A 276 18.91 -3.86 6.03
C VAL A 276 20.04 -4.79 5.57
N ASP A 277 21.28 -4.52 5.98
CA ASP A 277 22.44 -5.38 5.75
C ASP A 277 22.23 -6.77 6.38
N ARG A 278 21.80 -6.83 7.64
CA ARG A 278 21.51 -8.11 8.31
C ARG A 278 20.40 -8.90 7.61
N MET A 279 19.38 -8.22 7.08
CA MET A 279 18.35 -8.86 6.25
C MET A 279 18.96 -9.42 4.96
N ASP A 280 19.81 -8.67 4.26
CA ASP A 280 20.48 -9.14 3.03
C ASP A 280 21.39 -10.36 3.28
N GLN A 281 22.17 -10.36 4.36
CA GLN A 281 22.98 -11.52 4.78
C GLN A 281 22.11 -12.77 4.94
N ASN A 282 20.94 -12.63 5.57
CA ASN A 282 20.01 -13.72 5.78
C ASN A 282 19.32 -14.18 4.49
N ILE A 283 19.03 -13.27 3.58
CA ILE A 283 18.60 -13.61 2.21
C ILE A 283 19.67 -14.47 1.53
N GLY A 284 20.95 -14.14 1.67
CA GLY A 284 22.07 -14.96 1.19
C GLY A 284 22.06 -16.40 1.75
N LYS A 285 21.83 -16.56 3.06
CA LYS A 285 21.70 -17.89 3.70
C LYS A 285 20.53 -18.69 3.11
N LEU A 286 19.37 -18.04 2.92
CA LEU A 286 18.20 -18.69 2.33
C LEU A 286 18.46 -19.14 0.89
N ILE A 287 19.09 -18.30 0.07
CA ILE A 287 19.47 -18.64 -1.31
C ILE A 287 20.45 -19.83 -1.30
N THR A 288 21.44 -19.82 -0.42
CA THR A 288 22.40 -20.92 -0.25
C THR A 288 21.68 -22.22 0.08
N LYS A 289 20.69 -22.20 1.00
CA LYS A 289 19.90 -23.40 1.31
C LYS A 289 19.09 -23.91 0.11
N LEU A 290 18.56 -23.01 -0.74
CA LEU A 290 17.90 -23.42 -1.98
C LEU A 290 18.86 -24.10 -2.97
N GLU A 291 20.12 -23.66 -3.01
CA GLU A 291 21.19 -24.28 -3.81
C GLU A 291 21.56 -25.66 -3.26
N GLU A 292 21.80 -25.77 -1.94
CA GLU A 292 22.11 -27.03 -1.25
C GLU A 292 21.03 -28.11 -1.40
N THR A 293 19.77 -27.68 -1.45
CA THR A 293 18.61 -28.59 -1.64
C THR A 293 18.33 -28.89 -3.12
N GLY A 294 19.10 -28.31 -4.05
CA GLY A 294 18.90 -28.46 -5.50
C GLY A 294 17.60 -27.81 -6.02
N ARG A 295 16.94 -26.96 -5.22
CA ARG A 295 15.66 -26.33 -5.56
C ARG A 295 15.82 -24.99 -6.27
N ARG A 296 16.99 -24.35 -6.16
CA ARG A 296 17.29 -22.99 -6.66
C ARG A 296 16.87 -22.74 -8.10
N GLU A 297 17.21 -23.64 -9.02
CA GLU A 297 17.02 -23.43 -10.47
C GLU A 297 15.54 -23.34 -10.85
N ASN A 298 14.69 -24.14 -10.21
CA ASN A 298 13.24 -24.17 -10.43
C ASN A 298 12.46 -23.40 -9.34
N THR A 299 13.02 -22.30 -8.84
CA THR A 299 12.36 -21.44 -7.84
C THR A 299 12.25 -20.01 -8.36
N LEU A 300 11.01 -19.51 -8.43
CA LEU A 300 10.73 -18.08 -8.62
C LEU A 300 10.91 -17.37 -7.28
N ILE A 301 11.89 -16.49 -7.19
CA ILE A 301 12.13 -15.62 -6.03
C ILE A 301 11.65 -14.21 -6.37
N ILE A 302 10.77 -13.67 -5.54
CA ILE A 302 10.35 -12.26 -5.59
C ILE A 302 10.78 -11.59 -4.30
N PHE A 303 11.52 -10.50 -4.41
CA PHE A 303 11.80 -9.59 -3.29
C PHE A 303 11.04 -8.28 -3.48
N LEU A 304 10.39 -7.81 -2.42
CA LEU A 304 9.72 -6.51 -2.40
C LEU A 304 9.55 -5.97 -0.97
N SER A 305 9.14 -4.70 -0.84
CA SER A 305 8.78 -4.07 0.45
C SER A 305 7.27 -3.81 0.52
N ASP A 306 6.70 -3.80 1.72
CA ASP A 306 5.26 -3.68 1.91
C ASP A 306 4.73 -2.26 1.72
N ASN A 307 5.54 -1.24 1.96
CA ASN A 307 5.23 0.17 1.74
C ASN A 307 6.54 0.98 1.66
N GLY A 308 6.42 2.26 1.29
CA GLY A 308 7.55 3.19 1.36
C GLY A 308 8.18 3.28 2.76
N GLY A 309 9.38 3.84 2.83
CA GLY A 309 10.13 4.02 4.09
C GLY A 309 9.33 4.80 5.12
N ASN A 310 9.53 4.50 6.41
CA ASN A 310 8.64 4.94 7.48
C ASN A 310 9.04 6.28 8.12
N ALA A 311 8.15 7.27 8.03
CA ALA A 311 8.33 8.59 8.63
C ALA A 311 7.67 8.76 10.02
N GLU A 312 7.01 7.74 10.54
CA GLU A 312 6.23 7.79 11.78
C GLU A 312 7.15 7.96 13.00
N GLY A 313 6.86 8.98 13.81
CA GLY A 313 7.53 9.27 15.08
C GLY A 313 8.96 9.80 14.95
N ASN A 314 9.63 9.92 16.09
CA ASN A 314 10.90 10.63 16.20
C ASN A 314 12.10 9.67 16.19
N MET A 315 13.26 10.16 15.75
CA MET A 315 14.50 9.38 15.73
C MET A 315 14.88 8.84 17.10
N TRP A 316 14.66 9.62 18.15
CA TRP A 316 15.01 9.24 19.51
C TRP A 316 14.25 10.10 20.52
N ASP A 317 13.92 9.52 21.67
CA ASP A 317 13.41 10.23 22.84
C ASP A 317 14.58 10.61 23.75
N GLU A 318 15.00 11.88 23.71
CA GLU A 318 16.12 12.40 24.49
C GLU A 318 15.93 12.28 26.01
N LYS A 319 14.68 12.12 26.47
CA LYS A 319 14.37 11.93 27.90
C LYS A 319 14.69 10.51 28.38
N ASN A 320 14.91 9.57 27.47
CA ASN A 320 15.22 8.18 27.78
C ASN A 320 16.54 7.75 27.11
N LEU A 321 17.65 7.92 27.84
CA LEU A 321 18.98 7.54 27.36
C LEU A 321 19.13 6.04 27.08
N ASN A 322 18.35 5.21 27.75
CA ASN A 322 18.31 3.77 27.54
C ASN A 322 17.56 3.39 26.24
N ASN A 323 17.08 4.36 25.48
CA ASN A 323 16.25 4.16 24.30
C ASN A 323 16.93 4.54 22.98
N LYS A 324 18.25 4.73 23.00
CA LYS A 324 19.02 5.16 21.82
C LYS A 324 18.92 4.13 20.67
N PRO A 325 18.91 4.59 19.40
CA PRO A 325 18.93 3.68 18.25
C PRO A 325 20.05 2.65 18.38
N GLY A 326 19.73 1.39 18.06
CA GLY A 326 20.68 0.28 18.09
C GLY A 326 20.69 -0.54 19.38
N LEU A 327 20.18 -0.01 20.50
CA LEU A 327 20.11 -0.75 21.76
C LEU A 327 18.98 -1.80 21.75
N LYS A 328 19.15 -2.90 22.50
CA LYS A 328 18.15 -3.99 22.61
C LYS A 328 16.75 -3.51 23.07
N ASN A 329 16.71 -2.45 23.88
CA ASN A 329 15.50 -1.83 24.41
C ASN A 329 15.07 -0.55 23.68
N SER A 330 15.75 -0.17 22.60
CA SER A 330 15.42 0.97 21.74
C SER A 330 13.96 0.92 21.27
N GLN A 331 13.37 2.10 21.13
CA GLN A 331 12.07 2.47 20.56
C GLN A 331 12.27 3.59 19.53
N ALA A 332 13.54 3.85 19.15
CA ALA A 332 13.90 4.76 18.10
C ALA A 332 13.22 4.38 16.78
N LYS A 333 12.93 5.39 15.97
CA LYS A 333 12.32 5.24 14.65
C LYS A 333 13.20 5.93 13.62
N LEU A 334 12.87 5.79 12.34
CA LEU A 334 13.66 6.38 11.26
C LEU A 334 13.51 7.92 11.22
N GLY A 335 12.33 8.44 11.55
CA GLY A 335 12.00 9.86 11.46
C GLY A 335 11.67 10.31 10.03
N ILE A 336 10.99 11.44 9.91
CA ILE A 336 10.59 12.02 8.60
C ILE A 336 11.82 12.33 7.75
N GLU A 337 12.92 12.74 8.38
CA GLU A 337 14.14 13.19 7.72
C GLU A 337 14.79 12.05 6.92
N TRP A 338 15.02 10.90 7.56
CA TRP A 338 15.59 9.74 6.88
C TRP A 338 14.57 9.01 6.01
N ALA A 339 13.28 9.00 6.38
CA ALA A 339 12.24 8.46 5.50
C ALA A 339 12.14 9.21 4.16
N ASN A 340 12.29 10.54 4.16
CA ASN A 340 12.36 11.34 2.94
C ASN A 340 13.62 11.04 2.11
N ALA A 341 14.72 10.63 2.76
CA ALA A 341 15.92 10.16 2.06
C ALA A 341 15.74 8.74 1.49
N SER A 342 15.19 7.82 2.27
CA SER A 342 14.90 6.42 1.90
C SER A 342 13.98 6.31 0.69
N ASN A 343 13.00 7.21 0.57
CA ASN A 343 12.04 7.22 -0.55
C ASN A 343 12.48 8.05 -1.77
N THR A 344 13.76 8.45 -1.86
CA THR A 344 14.30 9.10 -3.06
C THR A 344 14.00 8.26 -4.32
N PRO A 345 13.47 8.84 -5.40
CA PRO A 345 13.32 10.28 -5.65
C PRO A 345 11.92 10.84 -5.35
N PHE A 346 11.03 10.01 -4.81
CA PHE A 346 9.61 10.27 -4.79
C PHE A 346 9.18 11.22 -3.67
N LYS A 347 7.98 11.79 -3.85
CA LYS A 347 7.29 12.58 -2.83
C LYS A 347 6.66 11.66 -1.78
N ASN A 348 6.69 12.08 -0.53
CA ASN A 348 6.15 11.38 0.65
C ASN A 348 6.78 9.98 0.90
N TYR A 349 6.06 9.15 1.65
CA TYR A 349 6.54 7.97 2.36
C TYR A 349 5.35 7.10 2.80
N LYS A 350 5.58 6.08 3.64
CA LYS A 350 4.54 5.22 4.26
C LYS A 350 3.28 6.00 4.65
N ARG A 351 2.12 5.38 4.44
CA ARG A 351 0.75 5.92 4.63
C ARG A 351 0.25 6.85 3.52
N SER A 352 1.10 7.24 2.58
CA SER A 352 0.73 8.09 1.45
C SER A 352 0.52 7.28 0.17
N THR A 353 -0.51 7.61 -0.60
CA THR A 353 -0.72 7.08 -1.95
C THR A 353 0.10 7.82 -3.03
N PHE A 354 0.95 8.77 -2.65
CA PHE A 354 2.04 9.26 -3.49
C PHE A 354 3.06 8.14 -3.75
N ASN A 355 3.87 8.28 -4.78
CA ASN A 355 4.83 7.26 -5.20
C ASN A 355 5.83 6.92 -4.10
N GLY A 356 6.17 7.86 -3.20
CA GLY A 356 7.07 7.58 -2.07
C GLY A 356 6.47 6.65 -1.02
N GLY A 357 5.14 6.51 -0.96
CA GLY A 357 4.50 5.50 -0.12
C GLY A 357 4.13 4.22 -0.86
N GLN A 358 3.98 4.27 -2.19
CA GLN A 358 3.46 3.17 -3.02
C GLN A 358 4.50 2.40 -3.84
N LEU A 359 5.59 3.05 -4.23
CA LEU A 359 6.63 2.43 -5.04
C LEU A 359 7.78 2.00 -4.14
N THR A 360 8.16 0.74 -4.27
CA THR A 360 9.21 0.09 -3.47
C THR A 360 10.08 -0.77 -4.38
N PRO A 361 11.25 -1.23 -3.93
CA PRO A 361 12.05 -2.17 -4.70
C PRO A 361 11.24 -3.42 -5.02
N PHE A 362 11.38 -3.95 -6.23
CA PHE A 362 10.71 -5.17 -6.67
C PHE A 362 11.62 -5.94 -7.62
N ILE A 363 12.15 -7.06 -7.14
CA ILE A 363 13.12 -7.89 -7.85
C ILE A 363 12.49 -9.25 -8.13
N VAL A 364 12.60 -9.71 -9.37
CA VAL A 364 12.18 -11.05 -9.80
C VAL A 364 13.40 -11.83 -10.25
N ASN A 365 13.63 -13.01 -9.67
CA ASN A 365 14.71 -13.91 -10.07
C ASN A 365 14.16 -15.33 -10.24
N TRP A 366 14.45 -15.95 -11.39
CA TRP A 366 14.06 -17.33 -11.67
C TRP A 366 15.03 -17.90 -12.73
N PRO A 367 16.02 -18.72 -12.34
CA PRO A 367 17.06 -19.18 -13.25
C PRO A 367 16.51 -19.91 -14.47
N ASN A 368 15.56 -20.83 -14.28
CA ASN A 368 14.85 -21.54 -15.35
C ASN A 368 13.67 -20.76 -15.96
N GLY A 369 13.49 -19.49 -15.56
CA GLY A 369 12.37 -18.66 -16.00
C GLY A 369 12.53 -18.03 -17.38
N ASN A 370 13.69 -18.19 -18.03
CA ASN A 370 14.08 -17.50 -19.27
C ASN A 370 13.96 -15.97 -19.17
N LEU A 371 14.37 -15.42 -18.03
CA LEU A 371 14.32 -13.99 -17.78
C LEU A 371 15.34 -13.21 -18.61
N LYS A 372 15.03 -11.95 -18.93
CA LYS A 372 16.03 -10.99 -19.41
C LYS A 372 16.89 -10.52 -18.23
N LYS A 373 17.90 -11.32 -17.87
CA LYS A 373 18.77 -11.11 -16.71
C LYS A 373 19.40 -9.71 -16.70
N GLY A 374 19.45 -9.09 -15.52
CA GLY A 374 20.02 -7.77 -15.27
C GLY A 374 19.16 -6.59 -15.74
N SER A 375 18.03 -6.85 -16.40
CA SER A 375 17.20 -5.80 -16.99
C SER A 375 16.40 -5.01 -15.96
N ILE A 376 15.99 -3.82 -16.38
CA ILE A 376 15.09 -2.93 -15.66
C ILE A 376 13.80 -2.86 -16.49
N SER A 377 12.68 -3.23 -15.86
CA SER A 377 11.35 -3.16 -16.44
C SER A 377 10.61 -1.91 -15.98
N THR A 378 10.04 -1.20 -16.95
CA THR A 378 9.12 -0.07 -16.75
C THR A 378 7.65 -0.51 -16.79
N GLN A 379 7.38 -1.82 -16.82
CA GLN A 379 6.02 -2.36 -16.68
C GLN A 379 5.40 -1.82 -15.39
N LYS A 380 4.26 -1.12 -15.52
CA LYS A 380 3.43 -0.73 -14.39
C LYS A 380 2.67 -1.95 -13.88
N GLY A 381 2.68 -2.18 -12.58
CA GLY A 381 1.98 -3.28 -11.94
C GLY A 381 1.51 -2.90 -10.53
N SER A 382 0.86 -3.83 -9.86
CA SER A 382 0.47 -3.68 -8.45
C SER A 382 0.67 -5.00 -7.73
N ILE A 383 0.83 -4.95 -6.41
CA ILE A 383 1.00 -6.15 -5.57
C ILE A 383 -0.17 -7.14 -5.71
N VAL A 384 -1.36 -6.66 -6.10
CA VAL A 384 -2.52 -7.51 -6.40
C VAL A 384 -2.29 -8.45 -7.60
N ASP A 385 -1.29 -8.16 -8.43
CA ASP A 385 -0.93 -8.95 -9.60
C ASP A 385 -0.17 -10.24 -9.25
N LEU A 386 0.36 -10.33 -8.02
CA LEU A 386 1.11 -11.50 -7.59
C LEU A 386 0.24 -12.75 -7.51
N MET A 387 -1.00 -12.63 -7.00
CA MET A 387 -1.96 -13.72 -6.95
C MET A 387 -2.20 -14.37 -8.34
N PRO A 388 -2.70 -13.66 -9.37
CA PRO A 388 -2.89 -14.27 -10.69
C PRO A 388 -1.57 -14.73 -11.34
N THR A 389 -0.45 -14.07 -11.05
CA THR A 389 0.88 -14.51 -11.52
C THR A 389 1.25 -15.89 -10.97
N PHE A 390 1.05 -16.10 -9.67
CA PHE A 390 1.34 -17.36 -9.01
C PHE A 390 0.37 -18.47 -9.40
N LEU A 391 -0.91 -18.15 -9.57
CA LEU A 391 -1.90 -19.12 -10.05
C LEU A 391 -1.62 -19.56 -11.48
N GLU A 392 -1.29 -18.65 -12.40
CA GLU A 392 -0.91 -19.01 -13.77
C GLU A 392 0.36 -19.87 -13.77
N LEU A 393 1.35 -19.52 -12.92
CA LEU A 393 2.60 -20.27 -12.80
C LEU A 393 2.38 -21.70 -12.28
N ALA A 394 1.47 -21.87 -11.33
CA ALA A 394 1.14 -23.14 -10.71
C ALA A 394 0.05 -23.92 -11.47
N ASN A 395 -0.46 -23.37 -12.58
CA ASN A 395 -1.58 -23.88 -13.36
C ASN A 395 -2.84 -24.13 -12.51
N VAL A 396 -3.21 -23.13 -11.70
CA VAL A 396 -4.34 -23.19 -10.76
C VAL A 396 -5.46 -22.26 -11.24
N LYS A 397 -6.68 -22.77 -11.28
CA LYS A 397 -7.86 -21.96 -11.62
C LYS A 397 -8.34 -21.19 -10.39
N TYR A 398 -8.59 -19.89 -10.57
CA TYR A 398 -9.18 -19.07 -9.52
C TYR A 398 -10.69 -19.35 -9.36
N PRO A 399 -11.20 -19.59 -8.13
CA PRO A 399 -12.58 -20.00 -7.89
C PRO A 399 -13.54 -18.80 -7.76
N GLU A 400 -13.63 -17.96 -8.79
CA GLU A 400 -14.54 -16.81 -8.79
C GLU A 400 -16.01 -17.23 -8.64
N GLY A 401 -16.76 -16.56 -7.75
CA GLY A 401 -18.19 -16.82 -7.50
C GLY A 401 -18.46 -17.97 -6.51
N ASP A 402 -17.48 -18.81 -6.24
CA ASP A 402 -17.59 -19.89 -5.26
C ASP A 402 -17.73 -19.34 -3.83
N THR A 403 -18.41 -20.11 -2.98
CA THR A 403 -18.36 -19.89 -1.54
C THR A 403 -17.08 -20.50 -1.00
N TRP A 404 -16.29 -19.69 -0.29
CA TRP A 404 -15.07 -20.16 0.35
C TRP A 404 -15.21 -20.15 1.86
N THR A 405 -14.88 -21.26 2.49
CA THR A 405 -14.97 -21.46 3.93
C THR A 405 -13.59 -21.77 4.49
N VAL A 406 -13.18 -21.06 5.53
CA VAL A 406 -11.91 -21.26 6.24
C VAL A 406 -12.14 -21.93 7.59
N VAL A 407 -11.08 -22.48 8.17
CA VAL A 407 -11.16 -23.14 9.48
C VAL A 407 -11.58 -22.13 10.55
N PRO A 408 -12.60 -22.41 11.38
CA PRO A 408 -13.03 -21.49 12.42
C PRO A 408 -11.93 -21.13 13.41
N GLU A 409 -11.86 -19.85 13.77
CA GLU A 409 -10.92 -19.31 14.76
C GLU A 409 -11.61 -18.22 15.59
N GLY A 410 -12.13 -18.59 16.77
CA GLY A 410 -12.90 -17.67 17.61
C GLY A 410 -14.13 -17.10 16.89
N ASN A 411 -14.35 -15.79 17.01
CA ASN A 411 -15.49 -15.08 16.41
C ASN A 411 -15.17 -14.51 15.02
N LEU A 412 -14.09 -14.96 14.39
CA LEU A 412 -13.66 -14.48 13.08
C LEU A 412 -14.62 -15.01 12.01
N LYS A 413 -14.89 -14.18 10.99
CA LYS A 413 -15.73 -14.57 9.85
C LYS A 413 -15.08 -15.75 9.13
N THR A 414 -15.83 -16.80 8.85
CA THR A 414 -15.28 -18.03 8.26
C THR A 414 -15.69 -18.26 6.82
N GLU A 415 -16.65 -17.50 6.29
CA GLU A 415 -17.21 -17.75 4.96
C GLU A 415 -17.48 -16.46 4.18
N TRP A 416 -17.15 -16.46 2.90
CA TRP A 416 -17.49 -15.37 1.96
C TRP A 416 -17.57 -15.86 0.52
N LYS A 417 -18.24 -15.07 -0.33
CA LYS A 417 -18.25 -15.25 -1.79
C LYS A 417 -16.97 -14.69 -2.39
N ILE A 418 -16.28 -15.48 -3.21
CA ILE A 418 -15.05 -15.07 -3.87
C ILE A 418 -15.35 -14.07 -4.99
N LYS A 419 -14.79 -12.86 -4.87
CA LYS A 419 -14.84 -11.82 -5.90
C LYS A 419 -13.84 -12.10 -7.02
N ALA A 420 -14.11 -11.57 -8.21
CA ALA A 420 -13.14 -11.51 -9.30
C ALA A 420 -11.81 -10.90 -8.85
N LEU A 421 -10.70 -11.38 -9.40
CA LEU A 421 -9.38 -10.80 -9.14
C LEU A 421 -9.28 -9.39 -9.73
N SER A 422 -8.74 -8.47 -8.94
CA SER A 422 -8.42 -7.11 -9.40
C SER A 422 -7.06 -7.06 -10.12
N GLY A 423 -6.19 -8.02 -9.82
CA GLY A 423 -4.88 -8.14 -10.46
C GLY A 423 -4.92 -8.80 -11.83
N LYS A 424 -3.82 -8.63 -12.58
CA LYS A 424 -3.53 -9.35 -13.83
C LYS A 424 -2.16 -10.00 -13.72
N SER A 425 -1.98 -11.19 -14.25
CA SER A 425 -0.70 -11.88 -14.20
C SER A 425 0.42 -11.06 -14.87
N LEU A 426 1.58 -11.01 -14.21
CA LEU A 426 2.81 -10.41 -14.71
C LEU A 426 3.69 -11.41 -15.45
N LEU A 427 3.30 -12.70 -15.58
CA LEU A 427 4.09 -13.68 -16.32
C LEU A 427 4.43 -13.25 -17.76
N PRO A 428 3.53 -12.59 -18.52
CA PRO A 428 3.90 -12.09 -19.85
C PRO A 428 5.04 -11.08 -19.82
N ALA A 429 5.07 -10.20 -18.82
CA ALA A 429 6.15 -9.22 -18.62
C ALA A 429 7.44 -9.90 -18.15
N ILE A 430 7.33 -10.88 -17.24
CA ILE A 430 8.47 -11.58 -16.63
C ILE A 430 9.16 -12.51 -17.65
N LYS A 431 8.41 -13.34 -18.36
CA LYS A 431 8.98 -14.39 -19.24
C LYS A 431 9.21 -13.93 -20.68
N TYR A 432 8.37 -13.02 -21.18
CA TYR A 432 8.34 -12.67 -22.60
C TYR A 432 8.61 -11.19 -22.87
N ASN A 433 8.85 -10.38 -21.82
CA ASN A 433 9.01 -8.94 -21.94
C ASN A 433 7.83 -8.28 -22.70
N LYS A 434 6.62 -8.83 -22.51
CA LYS A 434 5.38 -8.32 -23.11
C LYS A 434 4.66 -7.42 -22.12
N VAL A 435 4.16 -6.29 -22.60
CA VAL A 435 3.41 -5.35 -21.76
C VAL A 435 2.10 -5.98 -21.31
N VAL A 436 1.82 -5.92 -20.01
CA VAL A 436 0.54 -6.31 -19.42
C VAL A 436 -0.30 -5.04 -19.29
N GLU A 437 -1.32 -4.91 -20.14
CA GLU A 437 -2.15 -3.71 -20.18
C GLU A 437 -3.22 -3.72 -19.10
N ARG A 438 -3.43 -2.55 -18.49
CA ARG A 438 -4.49 -2.29 -17.53
C ARG A 438 -5.01 -0.88 -17.74
N GLU A 439 -6.32 -0.76 -17.63
CA GLU A 439 -7.00 0.54 -17.72
C GLU A 439 -6.61 1.44 -16.55
N ASN A 440 -6.78 0.93 -15.32
CA ASN A 440 -6.61 1.72 -14.11
C ASN A 440 -5.84 0.98 -13.00
N PHE A 441 -4.96 1.69 -12.29
CA PHE A 441 -4.45 1.29 -10.98
C PHE A 441 -5.11 2.13 -9.90
N LYS A 442 -5.42 1.51 -8.76
CA LYS A 442 -6.24 2.09 -7.70
C LYS A 442 -5.49 2.00 -6.38
N GLY A 443 -5.72 2.94 -5.48
CA GLY A 443 -5.11 2.91 -4.15
C GLY A 443 -5.92 3.67 -3.12
N TYR A 444 -5.95 3.11 -1.91
CA TYR A 444 -6.60 3.71 -0.77
C TYR A 444 -5.96 3.25 0.53
N PHE A 445 -5.70 4.20 1.43
CA PHE A 445 -5.35 3.92 2.82
C PHE A 445 -5.76 5.10 3.70
N GLN A 446 -6.67 4.88 4.65
CA GLN A 446 -7.13 5.89 5.63
C GLN A 446 -7.36 7.29 5.01
N GLY A 447 -8.07 7.36 3.87
CA GLY A 447 -8.38 8.60 3.17
C GLY A 447 -7.31 9.12 2.22
N SER A 448 -6.05 8.67 2.33
CA SER A 448 -5.11 8.82 1.22
C SER A 448 -5.57 7.94 0.06
N ARG A 449 -5.63 8.52 -1.14
CA ARG A 449 -6.29 7.89 -2.30
C ARG A 449 -5.55 8.19 -3.60
N MET A 450 -5.66 7.29 -4.57
CA MET A 450 -5.14 7.53 -5.92
C MET A 450 -5.86 6.70 -6.98
N LEU A 451 -5.77 7.21 -8.22
CA LEU A 451 -6.09 6.49 -9.44
C LEU A 451 -5.01 6.81 -10.48
N ILE A 452 -4.47 5.80 -11.16
CA ILE A 452 -3.64 5.96 -12.35
C ILE A 452 -4.41 5.45 -13.55
N SER A 453 -4.60 6.29 -14.56
CA SER A 453 -5.19 5.93 -15.85
C SER A 453 -4.26 6.37 -16.98
N GLY A 454 -3.72 5.40 -17.72
CA GLY A 454 -2.66 5.64 -18.71
C GLY A 454 -1.41 6.29 -18.11
N ASN A 455 -1.17 7.56 -18.47
CA ASN A 455 -0.03 8.35 -17.99
C ASN A 455 -0.39 9.32 -16.87
N TRP A 456 -1.67 9.40 -16.50
CA TRP A 456 -2.17 10.36 -15.53
C TRP A 456 -2.42 9.70 -14.19
N LYS A 457 -1.98 10.36 -13.12
CA LYS A 457 -2.26 9.98 -11.75
C LYS A 457 -2.98 11.12 -11.05
N ILE A 458 -4.19 10.86 -10.54
CA ILE A 458 -4.79 11.69 -9.49
C ILE A 458 -4.42 11.10 -8.13
N VAL A 459 -4.02 11.95 -7.19
CA VAL A 459 -3.57 11.53 -5.87
C VAL A 459 -3.95 12.56 -4.82
N SER A 460 -4.29 12.11 -3.62
CA SER A 460 -4.56 12.97 -2.49
C SER A 460 -4.01 12.37 -1.21
N ASN A 461 -3.34 13.21 -0.41
CA ASN A 461 -2.78 12.84 0.88
C ASN A 461 -3.83 13.10 1.96
N GLY A 462 -4.73 12.14 2.17
CA GLY A 462 -5.71 12.19 3.26
C GLY A 462 -5.07 12.04 4.64
N GLY A 463 -5.81 12.38 5.69
CA GLY A 463 -5.41 12.22 7.09
C GLY A 463 -6.11 11.04 7.79
N ASP A 464 -5.67 10.69 9.00
CA ASP A 464 -6.35 9.70 9.84
C ASP A 464 -7.85 9.99 9.96
N GLY A 465 -8.69 8.98 9.70
CA GLY A 465 -10.15 9.13 9.71
C GLY A 465 -10.76 9.77 8.47
N ALA A 466 -9.98 10.11 7.44
CA ALA A 466 -10.46 10.82 6.26
C ALA A 466 -11.34 9.99 5.31
N ILE A 467 -11.69 8.74 5.64
CA ILE A 467 -12.75 8.00 4.94
C ILE A 467 -14.09 8.76 4.94
N LEU A 468 -14.30 9.58 5.98
CA LEU A 468 -15.48 10.43 6.17
C LEU A 468 -15.31 11.85 5.60
N HIS A 469 -14.11 12.22 5.15
CA HIS A 469 -13.69 13.59 4.81
C HIS A 469 -12.98 13.66 3.46
N LEU A 470 -13.34 12.80 2.51
CA LEU A 470 -12.64 12.74 1.21
C LEU A 470 -12.64 14.09 0.46
N TYR A 471 -13.63 14.94 0.70
CA TYR A 471 -13.74 16.27 0.08
C TYR A 471 -12.81 17.31 0.69
N ASP A 472 -12.34 17.10 1.92
CA ASP A 472 -11.43 18.02 2.61
C ASP A 472 -9.99 17.92 2.07
N TYR A 473 -9.73 16.89 1.26
CA TYR A 473 -8.43 16.62 0.66
C TYR A 473 -8.56 16.66 -0.87
N PRO A 474 -8.22 17.80 -1.51
CA PRO A 474 -8.35 17.96 -2.95
C PRO A 474 -7.42 17.02 -3.71
N TRP A 475 -7.77 16.75 -4.97
CA TRP A 475 -6.94 15.98 -5.88
C TRP A 475 -5.76 16.83 -6.37
N GLU A 476 -4.58 16.23 -6.35
CA GLU A 476 -3.44 16.63 -7.16
C GLU A 476 -3.40 15.76 -8.43
N LEU A 477 -2.89 16.29 -9.54
CA LEU A 477 -2.79 15.59 -10.82
C LEU A 477 -1.37 15.64 -11.36
N TYR A 478 -0.87 14.50 -11.84
CA TYR A 478 0.48 14.35 -12.37
C TYR A 478 0.51 13.49 -13.64
N ASN A 479 1.29 13.91 -14.64
CA ASN A 479 1.71 13.04 -15.73
C ASN A 479 2.94 12.24 -15.29
N ILE A 480 2.75 10.98 -14.90
CA ILE A 480 3.81 10.17 -14.26
C ILE A 480 4.88 9.66 -15.23
N ASN A 481 4.69 9.81 -16.55
CA ASN A 481 5.76 9.54 -17.50
C ASN A 481 6.76 10.71 -17.57
N GLU A 482 6.26 11.95 -17.49
CA GLU A 482 7.08 13.16 -17.50
C GLU A 482 7.64 13.51 -16.11
N ASP A 483 6.84 13.29 -15.06
CA ASP A 483 7.13 13.64 -13.67
C ASP A 483 6.63 12.52 -12.72
N GLY A 484 7.30 11.37 -12.75
CA GLY A 484 7.01 10.29 -11.79
C GLY A 484 7.42 10.61 -10.35
N THR A 485 8.08 11.75 -10.13
CA THR A 485 8.44 12.29 -8.81
C THR A 485 7.34 13.15 -8.16
N GLU A 486 6.25 13.41 -8.88
CA GLU A 486 5.08 14.13 -8.40
C GLU A 486 5.43 15.54 -7.86
N THR A 487 6.13 16.33 -8.68
CA THR A 487 6.65 17.66 -8.33
C THR A 487 5.89 18.83 -8.96
N ARG A 488 5.17 18.60 -10.07
CA ARG A 488 4.36 19.58 -10.78
C ARG A 488 2.89 19.16 -10.75
N ASN A 489 2.13 19.69 -9.80
CA ASN A 489 0.69 19.47 -9.74
C ASN A 489 -0.02 20.25 -10.86
N GLU A 490 -0.73 19.55 -11.73
CA GLU A 490 -1.42 20.10 -12.90
C GLU A 490 -2.95 20.12 -12.75
N ALA A 491 -3.48 19.87 -11.54
CA ALA A 491 -4.91 19.71 -11.31
C ALA A 491 -5.74 20.94 -11.72
N LEU A 492 -5.23 22.16 -11.48
CA LEU A 492 -5.92 23.40 -11.88
C LEU A 492 -5.92 23.60 -13.41
N ILE A 493 -4.87 23.13 -14.10
CA ILE A 493 -4.73 23.25 -15.55
C ILE A 493 -5.67 22.27 -16.26
N TYR A 494 -5.76 21.04 -15.74
CA TYR A 494 -6.57 19.97 -16.32
C TYR A 494 -7.74 19.56 -15.42
N SER A 495 -8.49 20.52 -14.89
CA SER A 495 -9.59 20.28 -13.94
C SER A 495 -10.66 19.31 -14.47
N LYS A 496 -11.02 19.40 -15.75
CA LYS A 496 -11.97 18.45 -16.38
C LYS A 496 -11.47 17.00 -16.40
N LEU A 497 -10.15 16.81 -16.52
CA LEU A 497 -9.54 15.49 -16.44
C LEU A 497 -9.58 14.96 -15.00
N VAL A 498 -9.33 15.82 -14.01
CA VAL A 498 -9.48 15.48 -12.59
C VAL A 498 -10.91 15.01 -12.29
N ASP A 499 -11.93 15.75 -12.73
CA ASP A 499 -13.33 15.38 -12.54
C ASP A 499 -13.64 14.01 -13.16
N SER A 500 -13.13 13.76 -14.37
CA SER A 500 -13.35 12.50 -15.09
C SER A 500 -12.71 11.31 -14.37
N LEU A 501 -11.49 11.48 -13.87
CA LEU A 501 -10.78 10.45 -13.12
C LEU A 501 -11.39 10.23 -11.72
N ASP A 502 -11.88 11.29 -11.07
CA ASP A 502 -12.59 11.19 -9.80
C ASP A 502 -13.90 10.39 -9.94
N ILE A 503 -14.64 10.56 -11.04
CA ILE A 503 -15.82 9.72 -11.34
C ILE A 503 -15.43 8.24 -11.41
N VAL A 504 -14.34 7.90 -12.13
CA VAL A 504 -13.84 6.52 -12.23
C VAL A 504 -13.48 5.97 -10.84
N TYR A 505 -12.78 6.77 -10.04
CA TYR A 505 -12.41 6.40 -8.68
C TYR A 505 -13.65 6.16 -7.80
N ARG A 506 -14.64 7.06 -7.82
CA ARG A 506 -15.87 6.94 -7.02
C ARG A 506 -16.72 5.74 -7.41
N ASN A 507 -16.79 5.40 -8.71
CA ASN A 507 -17.50 4.21 -9.16
C ASN A 507 -16.91 2.95 -8.53
N TRP A 508 -15.58 2.82 -8.54
CA TRP A 508 -14.90 1.71 -7.85
C TRP A 508 -15.19 1.68 -6.35
N ILE A 509 -15.16 2.82 -5.66
CA ILE A 509 -15.49 2.87 -4.23
C ILE A 509 -16.93 2.39 -3.97
N ASN A 510 -17.90 2.83 -4.79
CA ASN A 510 -19.30 2.46 -4.61
C ASN A 510 -19.56 0.96 -4.85
N GLU A 511 -18.82 0.31 -5.76
CA GLU A 511 -18.89 -1.13 -5.99
C GLU A 511 -18.38 -1.96 -4.80
N THR A 512 -17.56 -1.36 -3.93
CA THR A 512 -16.88 -2.06 -2.83
C THR A 512 -17.59 -1.98 -1.48
N ASP A 513 -18.77 -1.33 -1.41
CA ASP A 513 -19.67 -1.28 -0.24
C ASP A 513 -19.01 -0.74 1.05
N ILE A 514 -17.99 0.10 0.93
CA ILE A 514 -17.25 0.65 2.09
C ILE A 514 -18.16 1.52 2.96
N TYR A 515 -19.05 2.29 2.34
CA TYR A 515 -19.92 3.24 3.03
C TYR A 515 -21.06 2.58 3.81
N THR A 516 -21.45 1.34 3.47
CA THR A 516 -22.53 0.62 4.15
C THR A 516 -22.03 -0.09 5.42
N ASN A 517 -20.74 -0.40 5.50
CA ASN A 517 -20.12 -1.04 6.68
C ASN A 517 -19.54 -0.07 7.72
N VAL A 518 -19.38 1.22 7.39
CA VAL A 518 -19.12 2.26 8.40
C VAL A 518 -20.48 2.63 9.05
N LYS A 519 -21.06 1.71 9.83
CA LYS A 519 -22.20 2.03 10.70
C LYS A 519 -21.76 2.98 11.81
N SER A 520 -21.98 4.27 11.55
CA SER A 520 -22.59 5.28 12.42
C SER A 520 -22.49 5.11 13.95
N HIS A 521 -21.85 6.10 14.64
CA HIS A 521 -22.48 6.96 15.68
C HIS A 521 -21.54 7.61 16.74
N GLU A 522 -20.23 7.34 16.81
CA GLU A 522 -19.45 7.82 17.99
C GLU A 522 -18.18 8.64 17.75
N TYR A 523 -17.77 8.93 16.51
CA TYR A 523 -16.55 9.71 16.24
C TYR A 523 -16.81 11.10 15.62
N TYR A 524 -17.91 11.75 16.02
CA TYR A 524 -18.25 13.09 15.54
C TYR A 524 -17.60 14.17 16.42
N GLN A 525 -16.32 14.43 16.20
CA GLN A 525 -15.69 15.72 16.52
C GLN A 525 -14.73 16.08 15.37
N PRO A 526 -15.05 17.07 14.51
CA PRO A 526 -14.15 17.50 13.45
C PRO A 526 -12.82 17.99 14.03
N TYR A 527 -11.70 17.44 13.57
CA TYR A 527 -10.37 17.90 13.94
C TYR A 527 -9.98 19.08 13.04
N TYR A 528 -10.33 20.29 13.47
CA TYR A 528 -9.82 21.52 12.88
C TYR A 528 -8.36 21.76 13.31
N THR A 529 -7.51 22.23 12.39
CA THR A 529 -6.19 22.77 12.76
C THR A 529 -6.34 23.95 13.72
N ARG A 530 -5.27 24.33 14.43
CA ARG A 530 -5.34 25.44 15.39
C ARG A 530 -5.72 26.76 14.69
N GLU A 531 -5.21 26.99 13.49
CA GLU A 531 -5.56 28.14 12.66
C GLU A 531 -7.03 28.08 12.21
N GLN A 532 -7.54 26.90 11.81
CA GLN A 532 -8.95 26.73 11.45
C GLN A 532 -9.90 26.90 12.64
N LYS A 533 -9.52 26.44 13.85
CA LYS A 533 -10.30 26.67 15.07
C LYS A 533 -10.40 28.16 15.39
N GLN A 534 -9.29 28.88 15.25
CA GLN A 534 -9.27 30.34 15.44
C GLN A 534 -10.10 31.06 14.38
N ALA A 535 -10.02 30.65 13.11
CA ALA A 535 -10.84 31.20 12.04
C ALA A 535 -12.34 30.96 12.27
N ILE A 536 -12.72 29.76 12.71
CA ILE A 536 -14.10 29.41 13.05
C ILE A 536 -14.59 30.22 14.25
N GLU A 537 -13.80 30.36 15.32
CA GLU A 537 -14.15 31.19 16.48
C GLU A 537 -14.31 32.68 16.13
N ILE A 538 -13.57 33.17 15.12
CA ILE A 538 -13.69 34.54 14.60
C ILE A 538 -14.99 34.67 13.79
N LEU A 539 -15.29 33.71 12.91
CA LEU A 539 -16.50 33.69 12.09
C LEU A 539 -17.78 33.53 12.92
N GLU A 540 -17.78 32.70 13.94
CA GLU A 540 -18.93 32.49 14.84
C GLU A 540 -19.26 33.72 15.69
N LYS A 541 -18.33 34.65 15.84
CA LYS A 541 -18.55 35.96 16.51
C LYS A 541 -18.94 37.06 15.52
N ASP A 542 -18.88 36.80 14.21
CA ASP A 542 -19.23 37.77 13.18
C ASP A 542 -20.76 37.81 12.97
N SER A 543 -21.34 38.99 13.23
CA SER A 543 -22.79 39.18 13.17
C SER A 543 -23.38 39.08 11.75
N ILE A 544 -22.58 39.31 10.71
CA ILE A 544 -22.97 39.23 9.30
C ILE A 544 -22.93 37.76 8.87
N TYR A 545 -21.87 37.04 9.22
CA TYR A 545 -21.76 35.60 8.99
C TYR A 545 -22.93 34.84 9.66
N ASN A 546 -23.22 35.14 10.93
CA ASN A 546 -24.34 34.51 11.64
C ASN A 546 -25.70 34.79 11.00
N LYS A 547 -25.93 36.01 10.50
CA LYS A 547 -27.16 36.36 9.77
C LYS A 547 -27.27 35.63 8.42
N LEU A 548 -26.16 35.48 7.69
CA LEU A 548 -26.10 34.71 6.45
C LEU A 548 -26.39 33.23 6.70
N MET A 549 -25.79 32.64 7.73
CA MET A 549 -25.99 31.23 8.08
C MET A 549 -27.40 30.94 8.62
N ALA A 550 -27.99 31.86 9.39
CA ALA A 550 -29.40 31.76 9.82
C ALA A 550 -30.35 31.82 8.62
N LYS A 551 -30.09 32.71 7.65
CA LYS A 551 -30.88 32.81 6.41
C LYS A 551 -30.72 31.56 5.53
N ARG A 552 -29.51 31.00 5.43
CA ARG A 552 -29.22 29.71 4.77
C ARG A 552 -30.02 28.58 5.40
N ARG A 553 -30.06 28.53 6.75
CA ARG A 553 -30.83 27.53 7.50
C ARG A 553 -32.34 27.65 7.29
N ALA A 554 -32.87 28.87 7.26
CA ALA A 554 -34.29 29.10 7.00
C ALA A 554 -34.70 28.66 5.58
N ILE A 555 -33.86 28.96 4.57
CA ILE A 555 -34.11 28.55 3.17
C ILE A 555 -34.03 27.03 3.01
N GLY A 556 -33.04 26.37 3.60
CA GLY A 556 -32.93 24.90 3.54
C GLY A 556 -34.09 24.18 4.22
N LEU A 557 -34.59 24.69 5.36
CA LEU A 557 -35.78 24.15 6.02
C LEU A 557 -37.04 24.33 5.16
N SER A 558 -37.20 25.50 4.52
CA SER A 558 -38.31 25.76 3.60
C SER A 558 -38.31 24.82 2.38
N ILE A 559 -37.14 24.47 1.85
CA ILE A 559 -36.99 23.50 0.77
C ILE A 559 -37.41 22.10 1.25
N VAL A 560 -36.97 21.67 2.44
CA VAL A 560 -37.35 20.38 3.02
C VAL A 560 -38.86 20.28 3.23
N ASP A 561 -39.48 21.32 3.78
CA ASP A 561 -40.93 21.34 4.05
C ASP A 561 -41.74 21.32 2.74
N LYS A 562 -41.27 22.00 1.68
CA LYS A 562 -41.90 21.96 0.35
C LYS A 562 -41.72 20.61 -0.36
N LEU A 563 -40.57 19.96 -0.22
CA LEU A 563 -40.35 18.63 -0.78
C LEU A 563 -41.24 17.58 -0.11
N LYS A 564 -41.46 17.71 1.21
CA LYS A 564 -42.40 16.89 1.96
C LYS A 564 -43.86 17.14 1.54
N SER A 565 -44.27 18.40 1.39
CA SER A 565 -45.64 18.74 0.97
C SER A 565 -45.95 18.35 -0.48
N ALA A 566 -44.93 18.32 -1.35
CA ALA A 566 -45.04 17.81 -2.72
C ALA A 566 -45.03 16.27 -2.82
N ASN A 567 -45.00 15.54 -1.71
CA ASN A 567 -45.01 14.07 -1.69
C ASN A 567 -43.85 13.43 -2.49
N VAL A 568 -42.72 14.13 -2.57
CA VAL A 568 -41.50 13.65 -3.24
C VAL A 568 -40.82 12.64 -2.33
N LYS A 569 -40.69 11.38 -2.78
CA LYS A 569 -39.94 10.35 -2.04
C LYS A 569 -38.44 10.65 -2.12
N MET A 570 -37.88 11.15 -1.03
CA MET A 570 -36.44 11.22 -0.84
C MET A 570 -35.90 9.82 -0.53
N LYS A 571 -35.09 9.23 -1.42
CA LYS A 571 -34.26 8.07 -1.08
C LYS A 571 -32.96 8.58 -0.47
N THR A 572 -32.78 8.40 0.83
CA THR A 572 -31.54 8.76 1.53
C THR A 572 -30.74 7.50 1.86
N THR A 573 -29.42 7.59 1.83
CA THR A 573 -28.51 6.54 2.30
C THR A 573 -28.26 6.60 3.81
N LEU A 574 -28.72 7.65 4.50
CA LEU A 574 -28.58 7.81 5.95
C LEU A 574 -29.89 8.39 6.53
N GLY A 575 -30.37 7.80 7.62
CA GLY A 575 -31.53 8.30 8.37
C GLY A 575 -31.22 9.67 8.97
N MET A 576 -31.97 10.70 8.57
CA MET A 576 -31.72 12.09 8.93
C MET A 576 -32.82 12.62 9.86
N GLU A 577 -32.57 12.60 11.17
CA GLU A 577 -33.25 13.50 12.11
C GLU A 577 -32.28 14.42 12.87
N LYS A 578 -30.96 14.25 12.71
CA LYS A 578 -29.95 14.95 13.56
C LYS A 578 -28.65 15.42 12.88
N LEU A 579 -28.62 15.70 11.56
CA LEU A 579 -27.42 16.24 10.91
C LEU A 579 -27.51 17.76 10.63
N PRO A 580 -26.40 18.53 10.74
CA PRO A 580 -26.32 19.91 10.26
C PRO A 580 -26.53 19.98 8.75
N MET A 581 -27.29 20.97 8.27
CA MET A 581 -27.78 21.11 6.88
C MET A 581 -26.74 21.42 5.80
N SER A 582 -25.48 21.02 5.95
CA SER A 582 -24.45 21.14 4.89
C SER A 582 -24.42 19.94 3.94
N TYR A 583 -25.28 18.93 4.11
CA TYR A 583 -25.27 17.73 3.28
C TYR A 583 -26.68 17.41 2.75
N PHE A 584 -26.94 17.70 1.47
CA PHE A 584 -28.13 17.21 0.77
C PHE A 584 -27.73 16.36 -0.44
N GLY A 585 -28.29 15.14 -0.50
CA GLY A 585 -28.11 14.17 -1.59
C GLY A 585 -29.08 14.35 -2.77
N ILE A 586 -29.04 13.40 -3.71
CA ILE A 586 -29.82 13.39 -4.97
C ILE A 586 -31.34 13.35 -4.69
N VAL A 587 -32.11 14.26 -5.31
CA VAL A 587 -33.58 14.30 -5.22
C VAL A 587 -34.19 13.75 -6.53
N GLU A 588 -34.94 12.65 -6.45
CA GLU A 588 -35.63 12.05 -7.61
C GLU A 588 -37.10 12.53 -7.64
N ILE A 589 -37.43 13.40 -8.61
CA ILE A 589 -38.77 13.99 -8.71
C ILE A 589 -39.64 13.13 -9.63
N GLY A 590 -40.69 12.52 -9.06
CA GLY A 590 -41.66 11.72 -9.81
C GLY A 590 -42.48 12.55 -10.81
N ARG A 591 -42.98 11.92 -11.88
CA ARG A 591 -43.73 12.56 -12.99
C ARG A 591 -44.93 13.43 -12.57
N LYS A 592 -45.53 13.19 -11.40
CA LYS A 592 -46.70 13.93 -10.91
C LYS A 592 -46.37 15.29 -10.26
N ASN A 593 -45.09 15.58 -10.02
CA ASN A 593 -44.64 16.76 -9.27
C ASN A 593 -43.81 17.73 -10.13
N ARG A 594 -43.99 17.70 -11.46
CA ARG A 594 -43.24 18.53 -12.41
C ARG A 594 -43.50 20.03 -12.26
N ASP A 595 -44.70 20.40 -11.83
CA ASP A 595 -45.11 21.80 -11.73
C ASP A 595 -44.40 22.55 -10.59
N SER A 596 -43.83 21.82 -9.63
CA SER A 596 -43.02 22.38 -8.53
C SER A 596 -41.55 22.62 -8.89
N VAL A 597 -41.10 22.14 -10.06
CA VAL A 597 -39.68 22.18 -10.47
C VAL A 597 -39.15 23.60 -10.69
N PRO A 598 -39.86 24.53 -11.35
CA PRO A 598 -39.37 25.90 -11.54
C PRO A 598 -39.18 26.66 -10.22
N GLU A 599 -40.07 26.42 -9.25
CA GLU A 599 -40.00 27.04 -7.93
C GLU A 599 -38.86 26.45 -7.08
N LEU A 600 -38.64 25.12 -7.14
CA LEU A 600 -37.50 24.46 -6.51
C LEU A 600 -36.16 24.93 -7.11
N ILE A 601 -36.09 25.13 -8.44
CA ILE A 601 -34.92 25.72 -9.11
C ILE A 601 -34.70 27.17 -8.66
N SER A 602 -35.78 27.95 -8.49
CA SER A 602 -35.68 29.34 -8.00
C SER A 602 -35.18 29.41 -6.56
N LEU A 603 -35.71 28.58 -5.67
CA LEU A 603 -35.26 28.45 -4.27
C LEU A 603 -33.81 27.95 -4.19
N TYR A 604 -33.44 27.01 -5.06
CA TYR A 604 -32.05 26.56 -5.21
C TYR A 604 -31.14 27.71 -5.65
N LYS A 605 -31.51 28.46 -6.69
CA LYS A 605 -30.72 29.62 -7.15
C LYS A 605 -30.58 30.70 -6.06
N ALA A 606 -31.62 30.89 -5.24
CA ALA A 606 -31.57 31.79 -4.09
C ALA A 606 -30.63 31.25 -2.99
N TRP A 607 -30.59 29.94 -2.76
CA TRP A 607 -29.65 29.29 -1.84
C TRP A 607 -28.20 29.38 -2.36
N ASP A 608 -27.98 29.07 -3.64
CA ASP A 608 -26.69 29.11 -4.35
C ASP A 608 -26.10 30.54 -4.40
N ASN A 609 -26.91 31.56 -4.68
CA ASN A 609 -26.47 32.95 -4.63
C ASN A 609 -26.05 33.39 -3.21
N ASN A 610 -26.64 32.83 -2.15
CA ASN A 610 -26.20 33.11 -0.78
C ASN A 610 -24.94 32.29 -0.39
N ILE A 611 -24.67 31.17 -1.06
CA ILE A 611 -23.40 30.43 -0.97
C ILE A 611 -22.27 31.26 -1.59
N ILE A 612 -22.46 31.75 -2.83
CA ILE A 612 -21.48 32.61 -3.52
C ILE A 612 -21.20 33.89 -2.72
N CYS A 613 -22.21 34.45 -2.05
CA CYS A 613 -22.04 35.63 -1.20
C CYS A 613 -21.26 35.32 0.09
N GLY A 614 -21.48 34.15 0.68
CA GLY A 614 -20.69 33.65 1.81
C GLY A 614 -19.24 33.31 1.45
N GLU A 615 -19.02 32.71 0.27
CA GLU A 615 -17.68 32.43 -0.27
C GLU A 615 -16.91 33.72 -0.53
N LYS A 616 -17.52 34.73 -1.17
CA LYS A 616 -16.89 36.06 -1.35
C LYS A 616 -16.61 36.78 -0.04
N TYR A 617 -17.49 36.63 0.96
CA TYR A 617 -17.28 37.18 2.30
C TYR A 617 -16.08 36.51 2.99
N CYS A 618 -15.95 35.19 2.87
CA CYS A 618 -14.80 34.42 3.36
C CYS A 618 -13.51 34.75 2.59
N GLU A 619 -13.55 34.88 1.25
CA GLU A 619 -12.40 35.29 0.43
C GLU A 619 -11.87 36.68 0.84
N HIS A 620 -12.77 37.61 1.17
CA HIS A 620 -12.41 38.94 1.67
C HIS A 620 -11.72 38.90 3.05
N LEU A 621 -11.98 37.86 3.83
CA LEU A 621 -11.32 37.56 5.11
C LEU A 621 -10.09 36.63 4.95
N GLY A 622 -9.71 36.26 3.72
CA GLY A 622 -8.57 35.37 3.44
C GLY A 622 -8.84 33.88 3.73
N LEU A 623 -10.11 33.47 3.81
CA LEU A 623 -10.54 32.10 4.08
C LEU A 623 -11.17 31.48 2.82
N VAL A 624 -10.76 30.26 2.45
CA VAL A 624 -11.33 29.53 1.30
C VAL A 624 -12.37 28.54 1.81
N PHE A 625 -13.59 28.61 1.27
CA PHE A 625 -14.65 27.61 1.49
C PHE A 625 -14.93 26.88 0.16
N PHE A 626 -15.33 25.60 0.24
CA PHE A 626 -15.77 24.79 -0.90
C PHE A 626 -17.19 24.28 -0.65
N ASP A 627 -18.08 24.41 -1.63
CA ASP A 627 -19.20 23.49 -1.86
C ASP A 627 -19.63 23.51 -3.35
N VAL A 628 -19.84 22.32 -3.96
CA VAL A 628 -20.28 22.15 -5.36
C VAL A 628 -21.59 21.37 -5.42
N TRP A 629 -22.56 21.83 -6.22
CA TRP A 629 -23.75 21.05 -6.60
C TRP A 629 -24.00 21.06 -8.12
N LYS A 630 -24.61 19.98 -8.65
CA LYS A 630 -25.10 19.85 -10.05
C LYS A 630 -26.52 19.30 -10.06
N ILE A 631 -27.44 20.00 -10.72
CA ILE A 631 -28.76 19.46 -11.11
C ILE A 631 -28.61 18.74 -12.45
N GLN A 632 -29.02 17.48 -12.55
CA GLN A 632 -29.17 16.76 -13.83
C GLN A 632 -30.64 16.48 -14.11
N GLU A 633 -31.11 16.91 -15.27
CA GLU A 633 -32.44 16.58 -15.79
C GLU A 633 -32.37 15.25 -16.55
N LYS A 634 -33.03 14.18 -16.05
CA LYS A 634 -33.27 12.98 -16.85
C LYS A 634 -34.66 13.03 -17.46
N ILE A 635 -34.76 13.53 -18.69
CA ILE A 635 -35.93 13.29 -19.55
C ILE A 635 -35.67 11.98 -20.28
N ARG A 636 -36.47 10.93 -20.06
CA ARG A 636 -36.52 9.79 -20.98
C ARG A 636 -37.26 10.23 -22.25
N PRO A 637 -36.64 10.31 -23.43
CA PRO A 637 -37.38 10.49 -24.67
C PRO A 637 -38.12 9.20 -25.00
N ARG A 638 -39.35 9.30 -25.50
CA ARG A 638 -39.93 8.21 -26.29
C ARG A 638 -39.11 8.12 -27.58
N THR A 639 -38.78 6.89 -27.95
CA THR A 639 -38.37 6.45 -29.29
C THR A 639 -38.83 7.38 -30.42
N THR A 640 -37.88 8.01 -31.10
CA THR A 640 -37.78 8.11 -32.56
C THR A 640 -36.42 8.70 -32.93
N SER A 641 -35.85 8.14 -33.99
CA SER A 641 -34.64 8.55 -34.71
C SER A 641 -34.49 10.06 -34.89
N LEU A 642 -33.26 10.57 -34.72
CA LEU A 642 -32.62 11.41 -35.73
C LEU A 642 -31.14 11.63 -35.37
N GLU A 643 -30.40 11.77 -36.45
CA GLU A 643 -28.97 11.65 -36.64
C GLU A 643 -28.31 13.04 -36.60
N VAL A 644 -26.97 13.05 -36.63
CA VAL A 644 -26.08 14.10 -37.19
C VAL A 644 -25.38 15.10 -36.24
N ASN A 645 -24.04 15.08 -36.40
CA ASN A 645 -22.93 16.06 -36.26
C ASN A 645 -22.52 16.65 -34.91
#